data_AF-A0A2P6NQ26-F1
#
_entry.id   AF-A0A2P6NQ26-F1
#
_cell.length_a   1.000
_cell.length_b   1.000
_cell.length_c   1.000
_cell.angle_alpha   90.00
_cell.angle_beta   90.00
_cell.angle_gamma   90.00
#
_symmetry.space_group_name_H-M   'P 1'
#
loop_
_entity.id
_entity.type
_entity.pdbx_description
1 polymer ?
#
loop_
_entity_poly.entity_id
_entity_poly.type
_entity_poly.pdbx_seq_one_letter_code
_entity_poly.pdbx_strand_id
1 'polypeptide(L)'
;MRDRNIFLFRPSRGAQLMSNSIISSRDVTKLILEMAMDNTAIISAVGHGQTATVQLLLSDPRVDPSARDNSHQIRSRRITLRLTSRVDPSADDNYSITKAVYGGHDETVRLLLSDPRVDPSAKDDYTIRYAAEDGRIETAQLLLSDPRVEPSANDDYGYQIRRLSVIVRQYGCYCLIIGWIRQQNPTRPSQKQVTATVRLLLADNNLSKNSLVVIAAARGHPSIAKIGATEVGHTKVAQLLHDCKQKSAVYKSTNPKCDSFHQNHSQPRQQAPPTSGETSERKYKVPGSLRASAKPTTLLTGHLRPLPRRSISSSPFHSKSFEHYPKGVGILGIETYFPKTYVKQSDLEVFDKVGKGKYTIGLEQENMAFSNDREDIYSMCLTATHNLLDKYNISPKDIGRLEVGTETVLDKSKSIKSVLMQIFASGGNYNIEGIDTINACYGGTSALLNAISWIESSAWDGRYAMVVCGDIAVYAPGPARPTGGAAVVAMLIGRDAPLVFERGVRASHVENVYDFYKPNLDSEYPSVDGHLSINCYFRALDHCYNLYRNNFKQTYGETFSLDRTDYALFHSPFWKQVKKSYARMTYLDYLKDPTSARFSSVPHHLSQMETETSYTDKELNKVFSDLSSSSFQEKVESSSLLPKQLGNSYTASLYTGLTSLISNEREKLQDKRLLMFSYGSGMAATLFSVKVEKSVKDIVDRANVEERLSQRKSVSAEEYTQTLKERETFHSATNYTPTSSISELFPKTYFLEKIDGEKRRSYIRSE
;
A
#
# COMPACT_ATOMS: atom_id res chain seq x y z
N MET A 1 -60.66 18.91 -7.08
CA MET A 1 -60.05 19.59 -5.91
C MET A 1 -59.74 18.53 -4.88
N ARG A 2 -58.47 18.44 -4.44
CA ARG A 2 -57.98 17.55 -3.37
C ARG A 2 -58.13 16.05 -3.72
N ASP A 3 -57.23 15.14 -3.42
CA ASP A 3 -56.24 15.07 -2.35
C ASP A 3 -54.97 14.32 -2.79
N ARG A 4 -53.93 14.59 -2.03
CA ARG A 4 -52.56 14.11 -2.15
C ARG A 4 -52.47 12.61 -1.83
N ASN A 5 -51.72 11.89 -2.66
CA ASN A 5 -50.97 10.70 -2.28
C ASN A 5 -49.87 10.46 -3.32
N ILE A 6 -48.60 10.59 -2.93
CA ILE A 6 -47.49 9.74 -3.39
C ILE A 6 -46.40 9.79 -2.29
N PHE A 7 -45.92 8.60 -1.98
CA PHE A 7 -45.11 8.20 -0.84
C PHE A 7 -43.65 8.70 -0.85
N LEU A 8 -43.19 9.13 0.34
CA LEU A 8 -41.87 8.93 0.96
C LEU A 8 -40.66 8.57 0.05
N PHE A 9 -39.82 9.56 -0.27
CA PHE A 9 -38.42 9.32 -0.62
C PHE A 9 -37.56 9.28 0.66
N ARG A 10 -36.96 8.12 0.96
CA ARG A 10 -35.98 7.96 2.04
C ARG A 10 -34.60 8.51 1.65
N PRO A 11 -33.79 9.02 2.61
CA PRO A 11 -32.45 9.58 2.36
C PRO A 11 -31.37 8.57 1.92
N SER A 12 -31.72 7.30 1.75
CA SER A 12 -30.76 6.21 1.49
C SER A 12 -30.29 6.10 0.04
N ARG A 13 -30.92 6.76 -0.93
CA ARG A 13 -30.49 6.66 -2.34
C ARG A 13 -29.32 7.58 -2.71
N GLY A 14 -29.18 8.75 -2.07
CA GLY A 14 -28.06 9.65 -2.31
C GLY A 14 -26.73 9.09 -1.80
N ALA A 15 -26.74 8.52 -0.59
CA ALA A 15 -25.58 7.85 -0.01
C ALA A 15 -25.18 6.57 -0.78
N GLN A 16 -26.16 5.88 -1.38
CA GLN A 16 -25.92 4.65 -2.15
C GLN A 16 -25.46 4.92 -3.60
N LEU A 17 -25.71 6.12 -4.13
CA LEU A 17 -25.12 6.58 -5.39
C LEU A 17 -23.66 7.02 -5.23
N MET A 18 -23.29 7.51 -4.04
CA MET A 18 -21.90 7.83 -3.67
C MET A 18 -21.03 6.57 -3.50
N SER A 19 -21.59 5.42 -3.11
CA SER A 19 -20.83 4.16 -2.97
C SER A 19 -20.57 3.44 -4.30
N ASN A 20 -21.32 3.77 -5.37
CA ASN A 20 -21.33 2.98 -6.61
C ASN A 20 -20.75 3.70 -7.84
N SER A 21 -20.21 4.91 -7.70
CA SER A 21 -19.43 5.59 -8.77
C SER A 21 -20.14 5.73 -10.13
N ILE A 22 -21.45 6.01 -10.17
CA ILE A 22 -22.26 6.03 -11.42
C ILE A 22 -22.39 7.42 -12.07
N ILE A 23 -21.85 8.52 -11.51
CA ILE A 23 -22.13 9.88 -12.04
C ILE A 23 -20.86 10.70 -12.29
N SER A 24 -20.78 11.36 -13.45
CA SER A 24 -19.64 12.16 -13.92
C SER A 24 -19.40 13.45 -13.11
N SER A 25 -18.15 13.95 -13.07
CA SER A 25 -17.70 15.03 -12.15
C SER A 25 -18.43 16.37 -12.30
N ARG A 26 -19.06 16.63 -13.45
CA ARG A 26 -19.82 17.87 -13.68
C ARG A 26 -21.19 17.85 -12.99
N ASP A 27 -21.80 16.68 -12.92
CA ASP A 27 -23.07 16.47 -12.22
C ASP A 27 -22.86 16.31 -10.72
N VAL A 28 -21.71 15.79 -10.27
CA VAL A 28 -21.31 15.76 -8.86
C VAL A 28 -21.19 17.17 -8.29
N THR A 29 -20.55 18.11 -9.01
CA THR A 29 -20.48 19.51 -8.57
C THR A 29 -21.88 20.14 -8.49
N LYS A 30 -22.78 19.82 -9.43
CA LYS A 30 -24.17 20.32 -9.41
C LYS A 30 -25.01 19.70 -8.28
N LEU A 31 -24.83 18.39 -8.00
CA LEU A 31 -25.50 17.68 -6.91
C LEU A 31 -24.97 18.10 -5.53
N ILE A 32 -23.65 18.32 -5.42
CA ILE A 32 -23.02 18.88 -4.21
C ILE A 32 -23.51 20.30 -3.96
N LEU A 33 -23.67 21.12 -5.01
CA LEU A 33 -24.23 22.48 -4.92
C LEU A 33 -25.73 22.50 -4.57
N GLU A 34 -26.51 21.50 -5.00
CA GLU A 34 -27.93 21.37 -4.63
C GLU A 34 -28.14 20.78 -3.21
N MET A 35 -27.17 20.01 -2.70
CA MET A 35 -27.18 19.43 -1.34
C MET A 35 -26.51 20.32 -0.28
N ALA A 36 -25.77 21.36 -0.67
CA ALA A 36 -25.06 22.29 0.22
C ALA A 36 -25.98 23.35 0.86
N MET A 37 -27.21 22.98 1.22
CA MET A 37 -28.14 23.89 1.91
C MET A 37 -28.01 23.89 3.43
N ASP A 38 -27.02 23.21 4.01
CA ASP A 38 -26.77 23.23 5.47
C ASP A 38 -25.30 22.90 5.80
N ASN A 39 -24.84 23.36 6.98
CA ASN A 39 -23.50 23.11 7.58
C ASN A 39 -23.08 21.61 7.64
N THR A 40 -23.98 20.70 7.30
CA THR A 40 -23.75 19.25 7.25
C THR A 40 -22.65 18.84 6.26
N ALA A 41 -22.48 19.55 5.14
CA ALA A 41 -21.50 19.19 4.11
C ALA A 41 -20.05 19.36 4.62
N ILE A 42 -19.75 20.48 5.27
CA ILE A 42 -18.41 20.72 5.83
C ILE A 42 -18.15 19.83 7.05
N ILE A 43 -19.13 19.64 7.94
CA ILE A 43 -18.99 18.75 9.11
C ILE A 43 -18.74 17.30 8.67
N SER A 44 -19.41 16.83 7.61
CA SER A 44 -19.22 15.49 7.07
C SER A 44 -17.85 15.35 6.40
N ALA A 45 -17.41 16.33 5.61
CA ALA A 45 -16.08 16.31 4.99
C ALA A 45 -14.96 16.31 6.04
N VAL A 46 -15.11 17.11 7.10
CA VAL A 46 -14.18 17.18 8.24
C VAL A 46 -14.16 15.86 9.02
N GLY A 47 -15.33 15.27 9.31
CA GLY A 47 -15.42 14.00 10.04
C GLY A 47 -14.78 12.80 9.32
N HIS A 48 -14.64 12.87 8.00
CA HIS A 48 -14.03 11.82 7.16
C HIS A 48 -12.62 12.19 6.66
N GLY A 49 -12.01 13.29 7.14
CA GLY A 49 -10.64 13.66 6.79
C GLY A 49 -10.43 14.08 5.33
N GLN A 50 -11.48 14.54 4.66
CA GLN A 50 -11.43 14.94 3.24
C GLN A 50 -10.87 16.35 3.08
N THR A 51 -9.57 16.53 3.39
CA THR A 51 -8.90 17.85 3.47
C THR A 51 -9.05 18.69 2.20
N ALA A 52 -8.94 18.08 1.01
CA ALA A 52 -9.13 18.79 -0.27
C ALA A 52 -10.57 19.30 -0.46
N THR A 53 -11.56 18.53 0.00
CA THR A 53 -12.98 18.92 -0.03
C THR A 53 -13.26 20.02 0.97
N VAL A 54 -12.65 19.95 2.17
CA VAL A 54 -12.74 21.02 3.17
C VAL A 54 -12.14 22.31 2.63
N GLN A 55 -10.98 22.26 1.97
CA GLN A 55 -10.34 23.41 1.34
C GLN A 55 -11.18 24.01 0.20
N LEU A 56 -11.82 23.16 -0.61
CA LEU A 56 -12.70 23.59 -1.71
C LEU A 56 -14.01 24.22 -1.19
N LEU A 57 -14.59 23.67 -0.12
CA LEU A 57 -15.77 24.22 0.54
C LEU A 57 -15.48 25.55 1.25
N LEU A 58 -14.29 25.70 1.85
CA LEU A 58 -13.85 26.96 2.46
C LEU A 58 -13.53 28.06 1.43
N SER A 59 -13.32 27.70 0.16
CA SER A 59 -12.93 28.63 -0.92
C SER A 59 -14.06 28.95 -1.93
N ASP A 60 -15.20 28.24 -1.94
CA ASP A 60 -16.30 28.50 -2.88
C ASP A 60 -17.24 29.63 -2.38
N PRO A 61 -17.37 30.75 -3.13
CA PRO A 61 -18.18 31.90 -2.73
C PRO A 61 -19.70 31.70 -2.84
N ARG A 62 -20.20 30.56 -3.32
CA ARG A 62 -21.64 30.25 -3.48
C ARG A 62 -22.26 29.54 -2.27
N VAL A 63 -21.47 29.19 -1.26
CA VAL A 63 -21.94 28.48 -0.06
C VAL A 63 -22.39 29.51 0.99
N ASP A 64 -23.67 29.46 1.39
CA ASP A 64 -24.26 30.30 2.44
C ASP A 64 -24.67 29.44 3.65
N PRO A 65 -23.87 29.40 4.72
CA PRO A 65 -24.17 28.64 5.92
C PRO A 65 -24.90 29.43 7.01
N SER A 66 -25.36 30.66 6.72
CA SER A 66 -26.26 31.41 7.60
C SER A 66 -27.75 31.11 7.36
N ALA A 67 -28.06 30.28 6.36
CA ALA A 67 -29.43 29.90 6.00
C ALA A 67 -30.04 28.87 6.98
N ARG A 68 -30.16 29.23 8.25
CA ARG A 68 -31.12 28.60 9.18
C ARG A 68 -32.29 29.54 9.45
N ASP A 69 -33.04 29.88 8.41
CA ASP A 69 -34.51 29.92 8.50
C ASP A 69 -35.12 30.05 7.11
N ASN A 70 -35.85 29.04 6.67
CA ASN A 70 -36.89 29.20 5.64
C ASN A 70 -38.15 28.48 6.12
N SER A 71 -38.62 28.89 7.29
CA SER A 71 -40.06 29.05 7.48
C SER A 71 -40.42 30.52 7.27
N HIS A 72 -41.04 30.81 6.11
CA HIS A 72 -41.67 32.08 5.70
C HIS A 72 -40.81 33.28 5.25
N GLN A 73 -41.16 33.80 4.05
CA GLN A 73 -40.71 35.05 3.39
C GLN A 73 -39.33 34.92 2.70
N ILE A 74 -39.06 35.31 1.43
CA ILE A 74 -39.50 36.47 0.65
C ILE A 74 -39.48 36.12 -0.86
N ARG A 75 -40.64 36.30 -1.51
CA ARG A 75 -40.74 36.81 -2.90
C ARG A 75 -40.18 38.23 -2.92
N SER A 76 -39.07 38.52 -3.59
CA SER A 76 -38.77 39.84 -4.19
C SER A 76 -37.35 39.88 -4.78
N ARG A 77 -37.20 40.61 -5.88
CA ARG A 77 -35.99 40.76 -6.70
C ARG A 77 -34.99 41.80 -6.14
N ARG A 78 -33.76 41.68 -6.65
CA ARG A 78 -32.71 42.69 -6.98
C ARG A 78 -31.56 42.98 -5.99
N ILE A 79 -30.34 42.60 -6.46
CA ILE A 79 -29.04 43.34 -6.52
C ILE A 79 -28.60 44.02 -5.21
N THR A 80 -27.46 43.67 -4.59
CA THR A 80 -26.11 44.21 -4.92
C THR A 80 -25.02 43.43 -4.18
N LEU A 81 -23.88 43.17 -4.83
CA LEU A 81 -22.66 42.62 -4.24
C LEU A 81 -22.15 43.48 -3.06
N ARG A 82 -21.84 42.83 -1.93
CA ARG A 82 -20.86 43.30 -0.95
C ARG A 82 -20.14 42.09 -0.33
N LEU A 83 -18.83 42.06 -0.53
CA LEU A 83 -17.87 41.07 -0.02
C LEU A 83 -17.70 41.23 1.49
N THR A 84 -17.94 40.15 2.26
CA THR A 84 -17.18 39.67 3.45
C THR A 84 -17.70 38.29 3.91
N SER A 85 -16.81 37.50 4.52
CA SER A 85 -16.88 36.13 5.09
C SER A 85 -18.26 35.47 5.29
N ARG A 86 -18.51 34.30 4.66
CA ARG A 86 -19.77 33.57 4.79
C ARG A 86 -19.69 32.15 5.34
N VAL A 87 -18.62 31.36 5.12
CA VAL A 87 -18.47 30.04 5.79
C VAL A 87 -17.89 30.20 7.18
N ASP A 88 -18.64 29.88 8.23
CA ASP A 88 -18.19 29.97 9.63
C ASP A 88 -17.75 28.59 10.18
N PRO A 89 -16.45 28.27 10.18
CA PRO A 89 -15.95 27.01 10.72
C PRO A 89 -16.10 26.91 12.25
N SER A 90 -16.44 28.01 12.94
CA SER A 90 -16.72 28.05 14.37
C SER A 90 -18.19 27.74 14.73
N ALA A 91 -19.05 27.55 13.73
CA ALA A 91 -20.45 27.21 13.91
C ALA A 91 -20.66 25.91 14.72
N ASP A 92 -21.81 25.82 15.42
CA ASP A 92 -22.11 24.77 16.41
C ASP A 92 -21.00 24.62 17.48
N ASP A 93 -20.52 25.76 18.02
CA ASP A 93 -19.50 25.81 19.07
C ASP A 93 -18.19 25.08 18.70
N ASN A 94 -17.62 25.39 17.54
CA ASN A 94 -16.38 24.78 17.03
C ASN A 94 -16.46 23.24 16.93
N TYR A 95 -17.63 22.70 16.57
CA TYR A 95 -17.83 21.25 16.44
C TYR A 95 -16.95 20.63 15.33
N SER A 96 -16.58 21.41 14.32
CA SER A 96 -15.72 21.00 13.20
C SER A 96 -14.34 20.52 13.67
N ILE A 97 -13.61 21.32 14.45
CA ILE A 97 -12.29 20.95 14.98
C ILE A 97 -12.40 19.78 15.96
N THR A 98 -13.47 19.73 16.75
CA THR A 98 -13.76 18.60 17.65
C THR A 98 -13.87 17.30 16.84
N LYS A 99 -14.66 17.30 15.75
CA LYS A 99 -14.84 16.13 14.87
C LYS A 99 -13.56 15.69 14.17
N ALA A 100 -12.72 16.63 13.75
CA ALA A 100 -11.41 16.33 13.15
C ALA A 100 -10.50 15.57 14.15
N VAL A 101 -10.48 16.03 15.41
CA VAL A 101 -9.71 15.40 16.49
C VAL A 101 -10.25 14.01 16.85
N TYR A 102 -11.58 13.85 16.96
CA TYR A 102 -12.21 12.52 17.13
C TYR A 102 -11.83 11.55 16.01
N GLY A 103 -11.82 12.05 14.76
CA GLY A 103 -11.48 11.27 13.56
C GLY A 103 -10.00 10.95 13.39
N GLY A 104 -9.10 11.69 14.07
CA GLY A 104 -7.64 11.50 13.97
C GLY A 104 -7.01 12.17 12.76
N HIS A 105 -7.65 13.22 12.26
CA HIS A 105 -7.27 13.87 11.02
C HIS A 105 -6.39 15.09 11.32
N ASP A 106 -5.14 14.87 11.73
CA ASP A 106 -4.21 15.91 12.18
C ASP A 106 -4.00 17.03 11.13
N GLU A 107 -3.96 16.67 9.84
CA GLU A 107 -3.83 17.65 8.76
C GLU A 107 -5.07 18.53 8.59
N THR A 108 -6.25 17.95 8.80
CA THR A 108 -7.51 18.71 8.83
C THR A 108 -7.57 19.61 10.07
N VAL A 109 -7.02 19.18 11.21
CA VAL A 109 -6.87 20.03 12.41
C VAL A 109 -5.94 21.21 12.12
N ARG A 110 -4.78 21.00 11.47
CA ARG A 110 -3.87 22.08 11.05
C ARG A 110 -4.57 23.09 10.13
N LEU A 111 -5.31 22.59 9.14
CA LEU A 111 -6.05 23.44 8.20
C LEU A 111 -7.14 24.27 8.92
N LEU A 112 -7.89 23.67 9.84
CA LEU A 112 -8.92 24.38 10.61
C LEU A 112 -8.30 25.42 11.55
N LEU A 113 -7.19 25.11 12.22
CA LEU A 113 -6.47 26.05 13.09
C LEU A 113 -5.89 27.24 12.30
N SER A 114 -5.63 27.09 11.00
CA SER A 114 -5.18 28.21 10.16
C SER A 114 -6.27 29.28 9.93
N ASP A 115 -7.55 28.96 10.17
CA ASP A 115 -8.63 29.95 10.13
C ASP A 115 -8.72 30.68 11.49
N PRO A 116 -8.61 32.02 11.52
CA PRO A 116 -8.59 32.80 12.76
C PRO A 116 -9.89 32.70 13.56
N ARG A 117 -11.00 32.28 12.96
CA ARG A 117 -12.31 32.16 13.62
C ARG A 117 -12.48 30.87 14.41
N VAL A 118 -11.66 29.84 14.13
CA VAL A 118 -11.70 28.58 14.87
C VAL A 118 -11.04 28.78 16.23
N ASP A 119 -11.78 28.49 17.31
CA ASP A 119 -11.29 28.56 18.68
C ASP A 119 -10.95 27.15 19.19
N PRO A 120 -9.66 26.80 19.36
CA PRO A 120 -9.24 25.51 19.91
C PRO A 120 -9.56 25.32 21.39
N SER A 121 -9.87 26.39 22.12
CA SER A 121 -10.21 26.40 23.56
C SER A 121 -11.71 26.27 23.84
N ALA A 122 -12.54 26.22 22.79
CA ALA A 122 -13.99 26.14 22.90
C ALA A 122 -14.45 24.94 23.77
N LYS A 123 -15.55 25.15 24.52
CA LYS A 123 -16.11 24.19 25.48
C LYS A 123 -15.12 23.76 26.57
N ASP A 124 -14.47 24.72 27.24
CA ASP A 124 -13.54 24.48 28.34
C ASP A 124 -12.41 23.50 27.96
N ASP A 125 -11.78 23.76 26.80
CA ASP A 125 -10.68 22.95 26.26
C ASP A 125 -11.04 21.47 26.02
N TYR A 126 -12.33 21.15 25.87
CA TYR A 126 -12.81 19.78 25.73
C TYR A 126 -12.07 18.99 24.63
N THR A 127 -11.81 19.65 23.50
CA THR A 127 -11.07 19.07 22.37
C THR A 127 -9.63 18.69 22.73
N ILE A 128 -8.96 19.53 23.53
CA ILE A 128 -7.58 19.32 24.01
C ILE A 128 -7.55 18.21 25.06
N ARG A 129 -8.50 18.23 26.00
CA ARG A 129 -8.66 17.20 27.03
C ARG A 129 -8.92 15.82 26.42
N TYR A 130 -9.78 15.75 25.40
CA TYR A 130 -10.08 14.51 24.71
C TYR A 130 -8.86 13.94 23.98
N ALA A 131 -8.12 14.76 23.24
CA ALA A 131 -6.89 14.33 22.56
C ALA A 131 -5.86 13.74 23.55
N ALA A 132 -5.75 14.34 24.74
CA ALA A 132 -4.88 13.85 25.80
C ALA A 132 -5.39 12.58 26.50
N GLU A 133 -6.70 12.46 26.74
CA GLU A 133 -7.33 11.27 27.35
C GLU A 133 -7.30 10.05 26.41
N ASP A 134 -7.44 10.27 25.09
CA ASP A 134 -7.39 9.22 24.06
C ASP A 134 -5.95 8.84 23.66
N GLY A 135 -4.94 9.52 24.21
CA GLY A 135 -3.53 9.20 23.98
C GLY A 135 -2.95 9.70 22.65
N ARG A 136 -3.58 10.70 22.01
CA ARG A 136 -3.14 11.30 20.74
C ARG A 136 -2.17 12.45 21.03
N ILE A 137 -0.93 12.08 21.30
CA ILE A 137 0.09 12.98 21.83
C ILE A 137 0.43 14.09 20.83
N GLU A 138 0.58 13.76 19.56
CA GLU A 138 0.93 14.68 18.47
C GLU A 138 -0.19 15.69 18.22
N THR A 139 -1.46 15.24 18.21
CA THR A 139 -2.64 16.10 18.08
C THR A 139 -2.81 17.03 19.29
N ALA A 140 -2.59 16.51 20.51
CA ALA A 140 -2.64 17.32 21.73
C ALA A 140 -1.53 18.35 21.78
N GLN A 141 -0.31 17.99 21.36
CA GLN A 141 0.81 18.93 21.21
C GLN A 141 0.50 20.00 20.17
N LEU A 142 -0.09 19.62 19.04
CA LEU A 142 -0.49 20.56 17.98
C LEU A 142 -1.48 21.61 18.51
N LEU A 143 -2.54 21.19 19.22
CA LEU A 143 -3.54 22.09 19.79
C LEU A 143 -2.94 23.00 20.87
N LEU A 144 -2.11 22.45 21.76
CA LEU A 144 -1.42 23.21 22.82
C LEU A 144 -0.34 24.16 22.31
N SER A 145 0.10 24.00 21.06
CA SER A 145 1.07 24.88 20.41
C SER A 145 0.41 26.10 19.75
N ASP A 146 -0.92 26.14 19.66
CA ASP A 146 -1.64 27.28 19.10
C ASP A 146 -1.56 28.48 20.07
N PRO A 147 -1.09 29.66 19.62
CA PRO A 147 -0.89 30.82 20.48
C PRO A 147 -2.18 31.39 21.08
N ARG A 148 -3.36 31.00 20.57
CA ARG A 148 -4.66 31.41 21.11
C ARG A 148 -5.10 30.59 22.32
N VAL A 149 -4.42 29.47 22.59
CA VAL A 149 -4.63 28.68 23.81
C VAL A 149 -3.82 29.31 24.93
N GLU A 150 -4.46 30.07 25.81
CA GLU A 150 -3.82 30.77 26.92
C GLU A 150 -3.57 29.83 28.12
N PRO A 151 -2.31 29.52 28.49
CA PRO A 151 -2.01 28.85 29.75
C PRO A 151 -1.88 29.91 30.86
N SER A 152 -2.87 30.78 31.03
CA SER A 152 -2.82 31.83 32.05
C SER A 152 -3.50 31.40 33.36
N ALA A 153 -2.98 31.93 34.47
CA ALA A 153 -3.24 31.46 35.82
C ALA A 153 -4.16 32.41 36.59
N ASN A 154 -5.36 31.94 36.97
CA ASN A 154 -5.88 32.08 38.34
C ASN A 154 -7.10 31.20 38.69
N ASP A 155 -7.30 30.11 37.97
CA ASP A 155 -8.52 29.30 38.02
C ASP A 155 -8.12 27.82 38.07
N ASP A 156 -8.97 26.96 38.64
CA ASP A 156 -8.79 25.50 38.71
C ASP A 156 -8.44 24.86 37.34
N TYR A 157 -8.75 25.52 36.22
CA TYR A 157 -8.48 25.11 34.84
C TYR A 157 -7.03 25.35 34.36
N GLY A 158 -6.38 26.47 34.70
CA GLY A 158 -4.97 26.72 34.37
C GLY A 158 -4.02 25.73 35.04
N TYR A 159 -4.42 25.19 36.19
CA TYR A 159 -3.73 24.09 36.87
C TYR A 159 -3.87 22.77 36.10
N GLN A 160 -5.01 22.49 35.44
CA GLN A 160 -5.21 21.27 34.66
C GLN A 160 -4.41 21.25 33.36
N ILE A 161 -4.28 22.38 32.65
CA ILE A 161 -3.46 22.46 31.42
C ILE A 161 -1.97 22.31 31.74
N ARG A 162 -1.47 22.94 32.81
CA ARG A 162 -0.10 22.70 33.31
C ARG A 162 0.10 21.24 33.73
N ARG A 163 -0.90 20.63 34.34
CA ARG A 163 -0.86 19.21 34.71
C ARG A 163 -0.88 18.32 33.48
N LEU A 164 -1.64 18.66 32.43
CA LEU A 164 -1.71 17.97 31.14
C LEU A 164 -0.41 18.07 30.35
N SER A 165 0.27 19.21 30.32
CA SER A 165 1.57 19.35 29.63
C SER A 165 2.70 18.59 30.36
N VAL A 166 2.66 18.57 31.70
CA VAL A 166 3.54 17.74 32.54
C VAL A 166 3.17 16.26 32.42
N ILE A 167 1.88 15.93 32.34
CA ILE A 167 1.37 14.56 32.10
C ILE A 167 1.84 14.08 30.72
N VAL A 168 1.71 14.86 29.66
CA VAL A 168 2.13 14.46 28.30
C VAL A 168 3.66 14.26 28.23
N ARG A 169 4.46 15.09 28.92
CA ARG A 169 5.93 14.89 29.01
C ARG A 169 6.35 13.69 29.87
N GLN A 170 5.60 13.34 30.92
CA GLN A 170 5.99 12.34 31.92
C GLN A 170 5.25 10.99 31.77
N TYR A 171 4.08 10.97 31.12
CA TYR A 171 3.21 9.80 30.90
C TYR A 171 3.36 9.16 29.53
N GLY A 172 4.13 9.75 28.60
CA GLY A 172 4.52 9.08 27.36
C GLY A 172 5.05 7.67 27.64
N CYS A 173 5.91 7.52 28.66
CA CYS A 173 6.43 6.22 29.06
C CYS A 173 5.38 5.30 29.71
N TYR A 174 4.47 5.81 30.54
CA TYR A 174 3.51 4.96 31.28
C TYR A 174 2.36 4.45 30.38
N CYS A 175 1.87 5.28 29.45
CA CYS A 175 0.85 4.89 28.49
C CYS A 175 1.41 3.94 27.42
N LEU A 176 2.66 4.13 27.00
CA LEU A 176 3.38 3.17 26.14
C LEU A 176 3.57 1.82 26.85
N ILE A 177 3.88 1.81 28.15
CA ILE A 177 4.04 0.57 28.92
C ILE A 177 2.70 -0.16 29.13
N ILE A 178 1.61 0.53 29.45
CA ILE A 178 0.27 -0.10 29.55
C ILE A 178 -0.24 -0.55 28.17
N GLY A 179 0.03 0.22 27.12
CA GLY A 179 -0.26 -0.14 25.73
C GLY A 179 0.51 -1.39 25.31
N TRP A 180 1.80 -1.47 25.62
CA TRP A 180 2.65 -2.62 25.37
C TRP A 180 2.22 -3.84 26.20
N ILE A 181 1.90 -3.69 27.48
CA ILE A 181 1.38 -4.77 28.34
C ILE A 181 0.04 -5.31 27.82
N ARG A 182 -0.85 -4.44 27.32
CA ARG A 182 -2.14 -4.82 26.72
C ARG A 182 -2.00 -5.49 25.35
N GLN A 183 -1.01 -5.07 24.55
CA GLN A 183 -0.71 -5.71 23.26
C GLN A 183 -0.07 -7.10 23.44
N GLN A 184 0.76 -7.28 24.47
CA GLN A 184 1.44 -8.56 24.73
C GLN A 184 0.55 -9.59 25.46
N ASN A 185 -0.47 -9.16 26.22
CA ASN A 185 -1.40 -10.08 26.91
C ASN A 185 -2.84 -9.52 26.97
N PRO A 186 -3.81 -10.14 26.28
CA PRO A 186 -5.21 -9.65 26.22
C PRO A 186 -6.05 -9.90 27.50
N THR A 187 -5.47 -10.48 28.56
CA THR A 187 -6.14 -10.71 29.86
C THR A 187 -5.44 -9.95 30.99
N ARG A 188 -6.21 -9.45 31.98
CA ARG A 188 -5.70 -8.68 33.15
C ARG A 188 -4.45 -9.36 33.77
N PRO A 189 -3.29 -8.68 33.83
CA PRO A 189 -2.04 -9.28 34.33
C PRO A 189 -2.10 -9.56 35.83
N SER A 190 -1.41 -10.62 36.27
CA SER A 190 -1.39 -11.01 37.69
C SER A 190 -0.50 -10.09 38.54
N GLN A 191 -0.84 -9.96 39.82
CA GLN A 191 -0.15 -9.05 40.76
C GLN A 191 1.35 -9.36 40.93
N LYS A 192 1.77 -10.62 40.74
CA LYS A 192 3.19 -11.01 40.74
C LYS A 192 3.94 -10.49 39.50
N GLN A 193 3.32 -10.49 38.33
CA GLN A 193 3.94 -10.02 37.08
C GLN A 193 4.14 -8.50 37.10
N VAL A 194 3.14 -7.76 37.60
CA VAL A 194 3.26 -6.31 37.80
C VAL A 194 4.39 -5.99 38.80
N THR A 195 4.53 -6.79 39.86
CA THR A 195 5.55 -6.59 40.90
C THR A 195 6.99 -6.85 40.40
N ALA A 196 7.19 -7.85 39.54
CA ALA A 196 8.51 -8.16 38.97
C ALA A 196 8.98 -7.08 37.99
N THR A 197 8.08 -6.57 37.16
CA THR A 197 8.39 -5.51 36.18
C THR A 197 8.63 -4.16 36.85
N VAL A 198 7.90 -3.84 37.94
CA VAL A 198 8.14 -2.62 38.74
C VAL A 198 9.52 -2.67 39.42
N ARG A 199 9.98 -3.84 39.87
CA ARG A 199 11.35 -4.00 40.42
C ARG A 199 12.45 -3.80 39.38
N LEU A 200 12.24 -4.25 38.14
CA LEU A 200 13.15 -4.02 37.02
C LEU A 200 13.23 -2.53 36.65
N LEU A 201 12.10 -1.82 36.70
CA LEU A 201 12.04 -0.39 36.40
C LEU A 201 12.59 0.51 37.50
N LEU A 202 12.60 0.04 38.77
CA LEU A 202 13.27 0.75 39.88
C LEU A 202 14.79 0.62 39.85
N ALA A 203 15.34 -0.33 39.08
CA ALA A 203 16.78 -0.48 38.87
C ALA A 203 17.33 0.45 37.77
N ASP A 204 16.46 1.02 36.93
CA ASP A 204 16.81 1.96 35.88
C ASP A 204 16.47 3.38 36.35
N ASN A 205 17.49 4.17 36.63
CA ASN A 205 17.53 5.34 37.53
C ASN A 205 16.71 6.60 37.07
N ASN A 206 15.60 6.46 36.35
CA ASN A 206 14.91 7.57 35.69
C ASN A 206 13.54 7.98 36.28
N LEU A 207 13.13 7.45 37.43
CA LEU A 207 11.89 7.87 38.11
C LEU A 207 12.15 8.19 39.59
N SER A 208 11.81 9.40 40.03
CA SER A 208 11.89 9.74 41.46
C SER A 208 10.91 8.85 42.25
N LYS A 209 11.40 8.15 43.27
CA LYS A 209 10.62 7.20 44.09
C LYS A 209 9.33 7.82 44.68
N ASN A 210 9.29 9.14 44.84
CA ASN A 210 8.15 9.91 45.35
C ASN A 210 6.94 9.94 44.38
N SER A 211 7.18 9.89 43.07
CA SER A 211 6.14 10.04 42.06
C SER A 211 5.23 8.81 41.98
N LEU A 212 5.78 7.60 42.18
CA LEU A 212 5.05 6.34 42.14
C LEU A 212 4.11 6.15 43.35
N VAL A 213 4.53 6.60 44.54
CA VAL A 213 3.74 6.53 45.78
C VAL A 213 2.49 7.42 45.69
N VAL A 214 2.65 8.63 45.14
CA VAL A 214 1.56 9.59 44.95
C VAL A 214 0.54 9.08 43.93
N ILE A 215 0.99 8.44 42.85
CA ILE A 215 0.11 7.89 41.80
C ILE A 215 -0.68 6.68 42.32
N ALA A 216 -0.08 5.80 43.11
CA ALA A 216 -0.76 4.64 43.70
C ALA A 216 -1.80 5.05 44.76
N ALA A 217 -1.54 6.12 45.52
CA ALA A 217 -2.49 6.66 46.50
C ALA A 217 -3.67 7.39 45.84
N ALA A 218 -3.42 8.17 44.78
CA ALA A 218 -4.46 8.93 44.07
C ALA A 218 -5.47 8.05 43.31
N ARG A 219 -5.15 6.79 43.05
CA ARG A 219 -6.02 5.82 42.33
C ARG A 219 -6.55 4.68 43.20
N GLY A 220 -6.47 4.79 44.52
CA GLY A 220 -7.14 3.87 45.43
C GLY A 220 -6.50 2.48 45.55
N HIS A 221 -5.18 2.36 45.35
CA HIS A 221 -4.43 1.11 45.54
C HIS A 221 -3.54 1.16 46.79
N PRO A 222 -4.12 1.06 48.00
CA PRO A 222 -3.43 1.33 49.26
C PRO A 222 -2.26 0.37 49.54
N SER A 223 -2.31 -0.87 49.06
CA SER A 223 -1.24 -1.86 49.25
C SER A 223 0.04 -1.52 48.48
N ILE A 224 -0.09 -0.90 47.30
CA ILE A 224 1.04 -0.50 46.44
C ILE A 224 1.69 0.78 46.98
N ALA A 225 0.86 1.74 47.43
CA ALA A 225 1.35 2.93 48.11
C ALA A 225 2.10 2.59 49.42
N LYS A 226 1.67 1.55 50.15
CA LYS A 226 2.31 1.10 51.40
C LYS A 226 3.68 0.47 51.18
N ILE A 227 3.86 -0.29 50.10
CA ILE A 227 5.15 -0.90 49.70
C ILE A 227 6.15 0.19 49.27
N GLY A 228 5.70 1.19 48.50
CA GLY A 228 6.56 2.31 48.12
C GLY A 228 6.89 3.26 49.28
N ALA A 229 6.02 3.39 50.28
CA ALA A 229 6.26 4.23 51.46
C ALA A 229 7.26 3.62 52.47
N THR A 230 7.39 2.29 52.53
CA THR A 230 8.32 1.61 53.45
C THR A 230 9.79 1.81 53.06
N GLU A 231 10.07 2.16 51.79
CA GLU A 231 11.43 2.40 51.28
C GLU A 231 11.89 3.87 51.36
N VAL A 232 11.03 4.83 51.73
CA VAL A 232 11.30 6.28 51.54
C VAL A 232 11.44 7.10 52.84
N GLY A 233 11.17 6.54 54.02
CA GLY A 233 11.38 7.24 55.30
C GLY A 233 10.27 8.24 55.67
N HIS A 234 9.86 8.24 56.93
CA HIS A 234 8.45 8.42 57.31
C HIS A 234 7.93 9.84 57.61
N THR A 235 8.71 10.91 57.51
CA THR A 235 8.29 12.22 58.08
C THR A 235 7.65 13.20 57.09
N LYS A 236 7.93 13.10 55.78
CA LYS A 236 7.41 14.08 54.77
C LYS A 236 6.09 13.66 54.11
N VAL A 237 5.74 12.37 54.16
CA VAL A 237 4.54 11.81 53.52
C VAL A 237 3.28 12.02 54.37
N ALA A 238 3.41 12.05 55.70
CA ALA A 238 2.28 12.30 56.61
C ALA A 238 1.70 13.72 56.43
N GLN A 239 2.57 14.73 56.22
CA GLN A 239 2.16 16.11 55.98
C GLN A 239 1.37 16.25 54.67
N LEU A 240 1.87 15.62 53.59
CA LEU A 240 1.22 15.65 52.27
C LEU A 240 -0.13 14.91 52.25
N LEU A 241 -0.27 13.83 53.02
CA LEU A 241 -1.53 13.11 53.18
C LEU A 241 -2.55 13.89 54.04
N HIS A 242 -2.08 14.67 55.01
CA HIS A 242 -2.92 15.56 55.82
C HIS A 242 -3.49 16.71 54.96
N ASP A 243 -2.64 17.35 54.15
CA ASP A 243 -3.02 18.46 53.27
C ASP A 243 -3.99 18.02 52.16
N CYS A 244 -3.82 16.81 51.61
CA CYS A 244 -4.73 16.24 50.62
C CYS A 244 -6.12 15.92 51.20
N LYS A 245 -6.20 15.46 52.46
CA LYS A 245 -7.49 15.18 53.12
C LYS A 245 -8.25 16.47 53.46
N GLN A 246 -7.53 17.51 53.90
CA GLN A 246 -8.09 18.84 54.13
C GLN A 246 -8.67 19.45 52.83
N LYS A 247 -7.93 19.39 51.72
CA LYS A 247 -8.37 19.93 50.43
C LYS A 247 -9.53 19.14 49.80
N SER A 248 -9.57 17.82 50.01
CA SER A 248 -10.70 16.97 49.57
C SER A 248 -12.00 17.25 50.34
N ALA A 249 -11.93 17.72 51.59
CA ALA A 249 -13.10 18.08 52.38
C ALA A 249 -13.69 19.44 51.93
N VAL A 250 -12.82 20.39 51.60
CA VAL A 250 -13.21 21.71 51.04
C VAL A 250 -13.87 21.55 49.66
N TYR A 251 -13.36 20.66 48.81
CA TYR A 251 -13.94 20.37 47.49
C TYR A 251 -15.36 19.77 47.58
N LYS A 252 -15.67 19.01 48.64
CA LYS A 252 -17.00 18.43 48.87
C LYS A 252 -18.01 19.43 49.43
N SER A 253 -17.58 20.49 50.12
CA SER A 253 -18.49 21.49 50.69
C SER A 253 -18.87 22.61 49.73
N THR A 254 -18.04 22.91 48.73
CA THR A 254 -18.26 24.00 47.77
C THR A 254 -18.96 23.57 46.48
N ASN A 255 -19.17 22.26 46.25
CA ASN A 255 -19.72 21.78 44.98
C ASN A 255 -20.75 20.64 45.12
N PRO A 256 -21.99 20.91 45.59
CA PRO A 256 -22.99 19.87 45.85
C PRO A 256 -23.64 19.27 44.59
N LYS A 257 -23.32 19.79 43.39
CA LYS A 257 -23.97 19.40 42.12
C LYS A 257 -23.17 18.41 41.28
N CYS A 258 -22.00 17.93 41.73
CA CYS A 258 -21.23 16.93 40.99
C CYS A 258 -21.69 15.47 41.21
N ASP A 259 -22.63 15.19 42.12
CA ASP A 259 -23.13 13.82 42.35
C ASP A 259 -24.29 13.41 41.41
N SER A 260 -24.77 14.29 40.53
CA SER A 260 -25.92 13.99 39.65
C SER A 260 -25.59 13.39 38.27
N PHE A 261 -24.31 13.15 37.95
CA PHE A 261 -23.91 12.55 36.66
C PHE A 261 -23.45 11.07 36.75
N HIS A 262 -23.57 10.43 37.91
CA HIS A 262 -23.20 9.01 38.10
C HIS A 262 -24.30 8.11 38.67
N GLN A 263 -25.57 8.52 38.66
CA GLN A 263 -26.68 7.62 38.98
C GLN A 263 -27.78 7.66 37.91
N ASN A 264 -27.46 7.09 36.74
CA ASN A 264 -28.46 6.49 35.86
C ASN A 264 -27.80 5.39 35.01
N HIS A 265 -27.49 4.26 35.64
CA HIS A 265 -27.68 2.91 35.09
C HIS A 265 -27.37 1.86 36.17
N SER A 266 -28.17 1.86 37.25
CA SER A 266 -28.39 0.66 38.07
C SER A 266 -29.32 1.03 39.24
N GLN A 267 -30.61 0.70 39.15
CA GLN A 267 -31.36 0.34 40.35
C GLN A 267 -32.20 -0.94 40.13
N PRO A 268 -32.28 -1.80 41.15
CA PRO A 268 -32.98 -3.07 41.11
C PRO A 268 -34.46 -2.90 41.49
N ARG A 269 -35.38 -3.61 40.82
CA ARG A 269 -36.77 -3.68 41.28
C ARG A 269 -36.91 -4.67 42.45
N GLN A 270 -37.32 -4.15 43.60
CA GLN A 270 -37.79 -4.90 44.76
C GLN A 270 -39.24 -5.41 44.55
N GLN A 271 -39.56 -6.52 45.23
CA GLN A 271 -40.87 -7.17 45.31
C GLN A 271 -41.88 -6.38 46.16
N ALA A 272 -43.17 -6.60 45.88
CA ALA A 272 -44.32 -6.21 46.68
C ALA A 272 -45.37 -7.37 46.62
N PRO A 273 -46.34 -7.49 47.57
CA PRO A 273 -46.76 -8.75 48.23
C PRO A 273 -47.97 -9.48 47.59
N PRO A 274 -48.40 -10.65 48.13
CA PRO A 274 -49.34 -11.56 47.47
C PRO A 274 -50.81 -11.26 47.80
N THR A 275 -51.71 -11.52 46.85
CA THR A 275 -53.14 -11.67 47.11
C THR A 275 -53.73 -12.87 46.34
N SER A 276 -54.66 -13.50 47.03
CA SER A 276 -55.32 -14.80 46.89
C SER A 276 -56.45 -14.88 45.85
N GLY A 277 -56.84 -16.12 45.51
CA GLY A 277 -58.15 -16.49 44.92
C GLY A 277 -58.00 -17.33 43.65
N GLU A 278 -57.95 -18.66 43.72
CA GLU A 278 -59.07 -19.61 43.71
C GLU A 278 -59.88 -19.72 42.41
N THR A 279 -59.74 -20.90 41.79
CA THR A 279 -60.79 -21.77 41.20
C THR A 279 -61.70 -21.24 40.08
N SER A 280 -61.69 -21.91 38.92
CA SER A 280 -62.60 -23.03 38.60
C SER A 280 -62.77 -23.23 37.10
N GLU A 281 -63.24 -24.43 36.79
CA GLU A 281 -63.16 -25.19 35.55
C GLU A 281 -64.50 -25.16 34.77
N ARG A 282 -64.47 -25.53 33.47
CA ARG A 282 -65.59 -26.01 32.58
C ARG A 282 -66.42 -24.94 31.84
N LYS A 283 -66.86 -25.08 30.57
CA LYS A 283 -66.93 -26.21 29.59
C LYS A 283 -67.26 -25.66 28.17
N TYR A 284 -66.56 -26.14 27.13
CA TYR A 284 -66.93 -26.57 25.74
C TYR A 284 -68.16 -25.97 24.98
N LYS A 285 -68.18 -25.67 23.66
CA LYS A 285 -67.70 -26.40 22.44
C LYS A 285 -67.72 -25.51 21.13
N VAL A 286 -66.60 -25.51 20.34
CA VAL A 286 -66.30 -25.42 18.84
C VAL A 286 -67.13 -24.59 17.83
N PRO A 287 -66.63 -24.23 16.59
CA PRO A 287 -65.27 -24.33 15.98
C PRO A 287 -64.73 -23.06 15.24
N GLY A 288 -63.41 -22.90 15.10
CA GLY A 288 -62.82 -21.73 14.42
C GLY A 288 -61.42 -21.95 13.81
N SER A 289 -61.22 -21.30 12.66
CA SER A 289 -60.09 -21.32 11.70
C SER A 289 -58.67 -21.63 12.20
N LEU A 290 -57.95 -22.48 11.43
CA LEU A 290 -56.51 -22.70 11.57
C LEU A 290 -55.72 -21.70 10.71
N ARG A 291 -55.07 -20.75 11.38
CA ARG A 291 -53.91 -19.99 10.90
C ARG A 291 -52.71 -20.32 11.78
N ALA A 292 -51.55 -20.43 11.15
CA ALA A 292 -50.24 -20.73 11.72
C ALA A 292 -49.79 -19.70 12.78
N SER A 293 -49.13 -20.17 13.85
CA SER A 293 -47.91 -19.56 14.40
C SER A 293 -47.38 -20.43 15.55
N ALA A 294 -46.10 -20.84 15.45
CA ALA A 294 -45.38 -21.52 16.52
C ALA A 294 -44.96 -20.51 17.60
N LYS A 295 -45.05 -20.94 18.86
CA LYS A 295 -44.71 -20.18 20.07
C LYS A 295 -43.99 -21.13 21.05
N PRO A 296 -43.44 -20.64 22.17
CA PRO A 296 -42.01 -20.62 22.48
C PRO A 296 -41.62 -21.58 23.62
N THR A 297 -40.32 -21.80 23.84
CA THR A 297 -39.86 -22.42 25.10
C THR A 297 -38.51 -21.86 25.58
N THR A 298 -38.60 -21.41 26.82
CA THR A 298 -37.67 -21.04 27.89
C THR A 298 -36.22 -21.54 27.82
N LEU A 299 -35.31 -20.59 28.08
CA LEU A 299 -33.88 -20.75 28.38
C LEU A 299 -33.68 -21.49 29.71
N LEU A 300 -33.10 -22.69 29.65
CA LEU A 300 -32.52 -23.41 30.77
C LEU A 300 -30.98 -23.32 30.70
N THR A 301 -30.42 -22.98 31.86
CA THR A 301 -28.99 -22.89 32.18
C THR A 301 -28.28 -24.24 31.98
N GLY A 302 -27.33 -24.29 31.04
CA GLY A 302 -26.44 -25.44 30.83
C GLY A 302 -25.00 -24.99 30.67
N HIS A 303 -24.13 -25.41 31.59
CA HIS A 303 -22.69 -25.18 31.55
C HIS A 303 -22.09 -25.60 30.21
N LEU A 304 -21.50 -24.64 29.48
CA LEU A 304 -20.60 -24.95 28.37
C LEU A 304 -19.34 -25.60 28.94
N ARG A 305 -19.23 -26.93 28.82
CA ARG A 305 -17.96 -27.64 29.04
C ARG A 305 -16.92 -27.12 28.05
N PRO A 306 -15.68 -26.83 28.48
CA PRO A 306 -14.60 -26.54 27.55
C PRO A 306 -14.37 -27.78 26.67
N LEU A 307 -14.28 -27.57 25.35
CA LEU A 307 -13.76 -28.58 24.43
C LEU A 307 -12.38 -29.04 24.93
N PRO A 308 -12.07 -30.35 24.90
CA PRO A 308 -10.79 -30.83 25.38
C PRO A 308 -9.68 -30.19 24.55
N ARG A 309 -8.75 -29.49 25.22
CA ARG A 309 -7.51 -29.04 24.62
C ARG A 309 -6.79 -30.27 24.06
N ARG A 310 -6.84 -30.47 22.74
CA ARG A 310 -5.87 -31.34 22.08
C ARG A 310 -4.51 -30.72 22.34
N SER A 311 -3.68 -31.43 23.09
CA SER A 311 -2.24 -31.20 23.13
C SER A 311 -1.77 -31.12 21.68
N ILE A 312 -1.22 -29.99 21.27
CA ILE A 312 -0.44 -29.91 20.05
C ILE A 312 0.82 -30.73 20.35
N SER A 313 0.75 -32.04 20.11
CA SER A 313 1.95 -32.83 19.93
C SER A 313 2.66 -32.22 18.73
N SER A 314 3.94 -31.88 18.89
CA SER A 314 4.84 -31.53 17.80
C SER A 314 4.71 -32.57 16.70
N SER A 315 3.90 -32.29 15.68
CA SER A 315 3.78 -33.16 14.52
C SER A 315 5.12 -33.12 13.79
N PRO A 316 5.68 -34.27 13.38
CA PRO A 316 6.85 -34.28 12.53
C PRO A 316 6.53 -33.49 11.25
N PHE A 317 7.49 -32.68 10.81
CA PHE A 317 7.44 -31.90 9.57
C PHE A 317 6.90 -32.77 8.43
N HIS A 318 5.62 -32.59 8.09
CA HIS A 318 5.10 -33.17 6.85
C HIS A 318 5.68 -32.32 5.72
N SER A 319 6.62 -32.88 4.97
CA SER A 319 7.04 -32.32 3.69
C SER A 319 5.79 -32.08 2.86
N LYS A 320 5.59 -30.84 2.38
CA LYS A 320 4.45 -30.52 1.49
C LYS A 320 4.56 -31.42 0.25
N SER A 321 3.60 -32.33 0.06
CA SER A 321 3.53 -33.13 -1.16
C SER A 321 2.92 -32.29 -2.29
N PHE A 322 3.56 -32.28 -3.44
CA PHE A 322 3.10 -31.59 -4.65
C PHE A 322 2.71 -32.57 -5.78
N GLU A 323 2.52 -33.85 -5.46
CA GLU A 323 2.30 -34.91 -6.45
C GLU A 323 1.01 -34.75 -7.26
N HIS A 324 -0.01 -34.09 -6.71
CA HIS A 324 -1.30 -33.90 -7.39
C HIS A 324 -1.27 -32.79 -8.45
N TYR A 325 -0.28 -31.88 -8.41
CA TYR A 325 -0.19 -30.75 -9.33
C TYR A 325 0.39 -31.18 -10.69
N PRO A 326 0.01 -30.53 -11.80
CA PRO A 326 0.61 -30.78 -13.11
C PRO A 326 2.14 -30.69 -13.03
N LYS A 327 2.88 -31.56 -13.72
CA LYS A 327 4.35 -31.59 -13.60
C LYS A 327 5.01 -30.49 -14.44
N GLY A 328 6.11 -29.95 -13.94
CA GLY A 328 6.95 -29.00 -14.69
C GLY A 328 6.23 -27.73 -15.14
N VAL A 329 5.33 -27.16 -14.33
CA VAL A 329 4.61 -25.93 -14.70
C VAL A 329 5.60 -24.75 -14.72
N GLY A 330 5.65 -24.04 -15.85
CA GLY A 330 6.63 -22.99 -16.04
C GLY A 330 6.57 -22.33 -17.42
N ILE A 331 7.65 -21.63 -17.78
CA ILE A 331 7.76 -20.88 -19.03
C ILE A 331 8.23 -21.80 -20.16
N LEU A 332 7.38 -21.97 -21.18
CA LEU A 332 7.62 -22.75 -22.39
C LEU A 332 8.30 -21.94 -23.50
N GLY A 333 7.97 -20.66 -23.60
CA GLY A 333 8.43 -19.78 -24.66
C GLY A 333 8.42 -18.33 -24.22
N ILE A 334 9.34 -17.55 -24.77
CA ILE A 334 9.50 -16.13 -24.51
C ILE A 334 9.61 -15.40 -25.85
N GLU A 335 8.91 -14.27 -25.96
CA GLU A 335 9.09 -13.29 -27.03
C GLU A 335 9.26 -11.91 -26.42
N THR A 336 10.34 -11.21 -26.78
CA THR A 336 10.63 -9.87 -26.28
C THR A 336 10.53 -8.86 -27.41
N TYR A 337 9.61 -7.91 -27.29
CA TYR A 337 9.47 -6.77 -28.18
C TYR A 337 10.07 -5.51 -27.56
N PHE A 338 10.79 -4.73 -28.37
CA PHE A 338 11.29 -3.41 -28.01
C PHE A 338 11.27 -2.52 -29.25
N PRO A 339 11.09 -1.19 -29.11
CA PRO A 339 11.15 -0.26 -30.23
C PRO A 339 12.49 -0.34 -30.96
N LYS A 340 12.47 -0.09 -32.27
CA LYS A 340 13.70 -0.06 -33.08
C LYS A 340 14.56 1.16 -32.78
N THR A 341 14.00 2.22 -32.20
CA THR A 341 14.66 3.48 -31.89
C THR A 341 15.28 3.48 -30.49
N TYR A 342 16.47 4.06 -30.36
CA TYR A 342 17.13 4.29 -29.06
C TYR A 342 17.98 5.56 -29.06
N VAL A 343 18.15 6.14 -27.87
CA VAL A 343 19.14 7.21 -27.62
C VAL A 343 20.34 6.63 -26.87
N LYS A 344 21.55 7.06 -27.23
CA LYS A 344 22.78 6.66 -26.52
C LYS A 344 22.89 7.45 -25.22
N GLN A 345 23.22 6.77 -24.14
CA GLN A 345 23.41 7.42 -22.84
C GLN A 345 24.59 8.39 -22.84
N SER A 346 25.65 8.09 -23.59
CA SER A 346 26.79 9.00 -23.79
C SER A 346 26.39 10.33 -24.43
N ASP A 347 25.46 10.29 -25.39
CA ASP A 347 25.03 11.47 -26.12
C ASP A 347 24.08 12.29 -25.24
N LEU A 348 23.26 11.61 -24.44
CA LEU A 348 22.41 12.23 -23.44
C LEU A 348 23.22 12.90 -22.31
N GLU A 349 24.37 12.35 -21.91
CA GLU A 349 25.29 12.99 -20.95
C GLU A 349 25.76 14.37 -21.46
N VAL A 350 26.12 14.45 -22.74
CA VAL A 350 26.55 15.69 -23.39
C VAL A 350 25.39 16.68 -23.48
N PHE A 351 24.22 16.23 -23.94
CA PHE A 351 23.02 17.05 -24.08
C PHE A 351 22.55 17.65 -22.75
N ASP A 352 22.51 16.83 -21.69
CA ASP A 352 22.11 17.26 -20.34
C ASP A 352 23.18 18.07 -19.61
N LYS A 353 24.37 18.26 -20.21
CA LYS A 353 25.52 18.98 -19.63
C LYS A 353 25.96 18.40 -18.28
N VAL A 354 25.99 17.07 -18.18
CA VAL A 354 26.45 16.36 -16.98
C VAL A 354 27.87 15.82 -17.16
N GLY A 355 28.52 15.45 -16.06
CA GLY A 355 29.85 14.86 -16.10
C GLY A 355 29.87 13.54 -16.89
N LYS A 356 30.91 13.34 -17.71
CA LYS A 356 31.15 12.09 -18.44
C LYS A 356 31.11 10.90 -17.48
N GLY A 357 30.35 9.87 -17.83
CA GLY A 357 30.19 8.69 -17.00
C GLY A 357 29.01 8.76 -16.03
N LYS A 358 28.30 9.89 -15.90
CA LYS A 358 27.16 9.98 -14.96
C LYS A 358 26.10 8.92 -15.25
N TYR A 359 25.81 8.64 -16.52
CA TYR A 359 24.81 7.65 -16.93
C TYR A 359 25.49 6.33 -17.29
N THR A 360 26.58 6.38 -18.05
CA THR A 360 27.28 5.19 -18.54
C THR A 360 28.07 4.44 -17.48
N ILE A 361 28.49 5.09 -16.38
CA ILE A 361 29.21 4.47 -15.25
C ILE A 361 28.38 4.56 -13.96
N GLY A 362 27.72 5.70 -13.73
CA GLY A 362 26.91 5.94 -12.53
C GLY A 362 25.64 5.10 -12.50
N LEU A 363 24.90 5.07 -13.62
CA LEU A 363 23.73 4.21 -13.79
C LEU A 363 24.09 2.86 -14.44
N GLU A 364 25.22 2.81 -15.15
CA GLU A 364 25.67 1.69 -15.99
C GLU A 364 24.73 1.36 -17.14
N GLN A 365 24.12 2.38 -17.72
CA GLN A 365 23.26 2.26 -18.90
C GLN A 365 24.04 2.62 -20.17
N GLU A 366 23.80 1.90 -21.26
CA GLU A 366 24.46 2.14 -22.55
C GLU A 366 23.53 2.86 -23.52
N ASN A 367 22.32 2.32 -23.68
CA ASN A 367 21.29 2.83 -24.59
C ASN A 367 19.93 2.82 -23.89
N MET A 368 19.00 3.63 -24.38
CA MET A 368 17.63 3.71 -23.87
C MET A 368 16.64 3.65 -25.03
N ALA A 369 15.81 2.61 -25.04
CA ALA A 369 14.77 2.43 -26.05
C ALA A 369 13.57 3.33 -25.76
N PHE A 370 12.94 3.87 -26.80
CA PHE A 370 11.76 4.71 -26.68
C PHE A 370 10.90 4.59 -27.94
N SER A 371 9.61 4.85 -27.79
CA SER A 371 8.61 4.84 -28.86
C SER A 371 8.31 6.25 -29.37
N ASN A 372 8.08 6.39 -30.68
CA ASN A 372 7.48 7.59 -31.27
C ASN A 372 5.93 7.52 -31.22
N ASP A 373 5.24 8.34 -32.01
CA ASP A 373 3.78 8.39 -32.06
C ASP A 373 3.09 7.20 -32.73
N ARG A 374 3.84 6.30 -33.38
CA ARG A 374 3.34 5.05 -33.97
C ARG A 374 3.23 3.91 -32.98
N GLU A 375 3.91 3.98 -31.85
CA GLU A 375 3.94 2.90 -30.87
C GLU A 375 3.40 3.36 -29.51
N ASP A 376 2.37 2.67 -29.06
CA ASP A 376 1.84 2.74 -27.70
C ASP A 376 1.83 1.34 -27.05
N ILE A 377 1.48 1.27 -25.77
CA ILE A 377 1.52 -0.01 -25.04
C ILE A 377 0.60 -1.07 -25.66
N TYR A 378 -0.54 -0.69 -26.25
CA TYR A 378 -1.42 -1.65 -26.91
C TYR A 378 -0.73 -2.25 -28.14
N SER A 379 -0.13 -1.42 -28.98
CA SER A 379 0.59 -1.86 -30.18
C SER A 379 1.80 -2.75 -29.84
N MET A 380 2.56 -2.42 -28.79
CA MET A 380 3.70 -3.22 -28.34
C MET A 380 3.25 -4.58 -27.78
N CYS A 381 2.16 -4.61 -26.99
CA CYS A 381 1.57 -5.85 -26.48
C CYS A 381 0.97 -6.71 -27.59
N LEU A 382 0.28 -6.12 -28.57
CA LEU A 382 -0.22 -6.82 -29.75
C LEU A 382 0.93 -7.47 -30.53
N THR A 383 2.03 -6.74 -30.72
CA THR A 383 3.21 -7.22 -31.43
C THR A 383 3.86 -8.40 -30.72
N ALA A 384 4.17 -8.29 -29.42
CA ALA A 384 4.78 -9.37 -28.66
C ALA A 384 3.89 -10.62 -28.62
N THR A 385 2.58 -10.43 -28.43
CA THR A 385 1.59 -11.52 -28.40
C THR A 385 1.51 -12.27 -29.73
N HIS A 386 1.31 -11.55 -30.83
CA HIS A 386 1.18 -12.17 -32.15
C HIS A 386 2.49 -12.82 -32.59
N ASN A 387 3.63 -12.15 -32.36
CA ASN A 387 4.93 -12.71 -32.70
C ASN A 387 5.23 -14.00 -31.93
N LEU A 388 4.84 -14.10 -30.66
CA LEU A 388 4.96 -15.34 -29.90
C LEU A 388 4.13 -16.46 -30.55
N LEU A 389 2.86 -16.21 -30.85
CA LEU A 389 2.00 -17.21 -31.50
C LEU A 389 2.60 -17.70 -32.83
N ASP A 390 3.07 -16.77 -33.68
CA ASP A 390 3.69 -17.06 -34.97
C ASP A 390 4.97 -17.89 -34.81
N LYS A 391 5.90 -17.41 -33.98
CA LYS A 391 7.23 -18.05 -33.79
C LYS A 391 7.12 -19.40 -33.11
N TYR A 392 6.11 -19.59 -32.27
CA TYR A 392 5.87 -20.85 -31.58
C TYR A 392 4.85 -21.76 -32.25
N ASN A 393 4.28 -21.33 -33.38
CA ASN A 393 3.24 -22.04 -34.11
C ASN A 393 2.09 -22.49 -33.19
N ILE A 394 1.65 -21.59 -32.32
CA ILE A 394 0.58 -21.84 -31.34
C ILE A 394 -0.73 -21.36 -31.93
N SER A 395 -1.75 -22.22 -31.95
CA SER A 395 -3.07 -21.79 -32.37
C SER A 395 -3.64 -20.82 -31.34
N PRO A 396 -4.30 -19.72 -31.75
CA PRO A 396 -5.05 -18.89 -30.81
C PRO A 396 -6.09 -19.68 -29.99
N LYS A 397 -6.55 -20.85 -30.48
CA LYS A 397 -7.47 -21.75 -29.76
C LYS A 397 -6.83 -22.49 -28.59
N ASP A 398 -5.50 -22.62 -28.58
CA ASP A 398 -4.74 -23.35 -27.55
C ASP A 398 -4.44 -22.49 -26.31
N ILE A 399 -4.87 -21.22 -26.30
CA ILE A 399 -4.75 -20.32 -25.16
C ILE A 399 -6.06 -20.31 -24.37
N GLY A 400 -6.00 -20.68 -23.09
CA GLY A 400 -7.14 -20.67 -22.15
C GLY A 400 -7.11 -19.53 -21.14
N ARG A 401 -5.93 -18.93 -20.92
CA ARG A 401 -5.76 -17.73 -20.10
C ARG A 401 -4.80 -16.75 -20.77
N LEU A 402 -5.13 -15.47 -20.73
CA LEU A 402 -4.28 -14.36 -21.17
C LEU A 402 -4.36 -13.25 -20.13
N GLU A 403 -3.23 -12.87 -19.55
CA GLU A 403 -3.17 -11.83 -18.53
C GLU A 403 -2.05 -10.82 -18.81
N VAL A 404 -2.33 -9.54 -18.58
CA VAL A 404 -1.39 -8.45 -18.85
C VAL A 404 -0.92 -7.80 -17.56
N GLY A 405 0.39 -7.74 -17.36
CA GLY A 405 1.01 -6.92 -16.32
C GLY A 405 1.54 -5.61 -16.90
N THR A 406 1.06 -4.47 -16.42
CA THR A 406 1.54 -3.16 -16.89
C THR A 406 1.39 -2.10 -15.81
N GLU A 407 2.04 -0.96 -15.97
CA GLU A 407 1.74 0.29 -15.28
C GLU A 407 1.58 1.48 -16.26
N THR A 408 1.50 1.19 -17.56
CA THR A 408 1.26 2.16 -18.64
C THR A 408 -0.23 2.15 -19.00
N VAL A 409 -0.99 3.08 -18.42
CA VAL A 409 -2.46 3.09 -18.51
C VAL A 409 -2.93 4.10 -19.55
N LEU A 410 -3.55 3.61 -20.64
CA LEU A 410 -4.22 4.46 -21.64
C LEU A 410 -5.72 4.59 -21.43
N ASP A 411 -6.34 3.62 -20.74
CA ASP A 411 -7.75 3.62 -20.38
C ASP A 411 -7.90 3.11 -18.93
N LYS A 412 -8.75 3.77 -18.16
CA LYS A 412 -8.92 3.51 -16.71
C LYS A 412 -9.84 2.32 -16.41
N SER A 413 -10.52 1.79 -17.42
CA SER A 413 -11.51 0.71 -17.30
C SER A 413 -11.22 -0.41 -18.30
N LYS A 414 -10.99 -0.05 -19.56
CA LYS A 414 -10.72 -1.01 -20.64
C LYS A 414 -9.29 -1.55 -20.53
N SER A 415 -9.19 -2.85 -20.26
CA SER A 415 -7.93 -3.57 -20.17
C SER A 415 -7.20 -3.69 -21.51
N ILE A 416 -5.87 -3.70 -21.50
CA ILE A 416 -5.00 -4.11 -22.61
C ILE A 416 -5.39 -5.50 -23.06
N LYS A 417 -5.65 -6.43 -22.13
CA LYS A 417 -6.10 -7.79 -22.45
C LYS A 417 -7.28 -7.79 -23.41
N SER A 418 -8.26 -6.91 -23.22
CA SER A 418 -9.43 -6.81 -24.11
C SER A 418 -9.10 -6.31 -25.52
N VAL A 419 -8.00 -5.55 -25.69
CA VAL A 419 -7.46 -5.16 -27.00
C VAL A 419 -6.78 -6.35 -27.65
N LEU A 420 -5.97 -7.12 -26.90
CA LEU A 420 -5.28 -8.31 -27.40
C LEU A 420 -6.24 -9.39 -27.90
N MET A 421 -7.47 -9.45 -27.37
CA MET A 421 -8.51 -10.37 -27.83
C MET A 421 -8.80 -10.26 -29.34
N GLN A 422 -8.46 -9.17 -30.02
CA GLN A 422 -8.61 -9.07 -31.49
C GLN A 422 -7.79 -10.13 -32.25
N ILE A 423 -6.64 -10.55 -31.70
CA ILE A 423 -5.81 -11.62 -32.27
C ILE A 423 -6.57 -12.95 -32.20
N PHE A 424 -7.21 -13.22 -31.05
CA PHE A 424 -7.89 -14.48 -30.75
C PHE A 424 -9.28 -14.59 -31.37
N ALA A 425 -9.96 -13.44 -31.53
CA ALA A 425 -11.27 -13.34 -32.17
C ALA A 425 -11.22 -13.83 -33.62
N SER A 426 -10.12 -13.58 -34.35
CA SER A 426 -9.94 -14.07 -35.72
C SER A 426 -9.99 -15.61 -35.81
N GLY A 427 -9.53 -16.30 -34.77
CA GLY A 427 -9.62 -17.75 -34.63
C GLY A 427 -10.90 -18.26 -33.96
N GLY A 428 -11.83 -17.37 -33.60
CA GLY A 428 -13.08 -17.71 -32.91
C GLY A 428 -12.92 -18.09 -31.43
N ASN A 429 -11.76 -17.83 -30.80
CA ASN A 429 -11.55 -18.13 -29.39
C ASN A 429 -11.84 -16.90 -28.50
N TYR A 430 -13.00 -16.90 -27.85
CA TYR A 430 -13.39 -15.85 -26.89
C TYR A 430 -13.37 -16.32 -25.43
N ASN A 431 -13.26 -17.63 -25.20
CA ASN A 431 -13.23 -18.22 -23.87
C ASN A 431 -11.80 -18.25 -23.35
N ILE A 432 -11.29 -17.08 -22.95
CA ILE A 432 -9.94 -16.89 -22.42
C ILE A 432 -10.02 -16.08 -21.12
N GLU A 433 -9.68 -16.71 -20.00
CA GLU A 433 -9.62 -16.03 -18.68
C GLU A 433 -8.49 -15.00 -18.59
N GLY A 434 -8.50 -14.18 -17.54
CA GLY A 434 -7.48 -13.15 -17.28
C GLY A 434 -7.88 -11.76 -17.82
N ILE A 435 -7.27 -10.74 -17.23
CA ILE A 435 -7.44 -9.31 -17.52
C ILE A 435 -6.10 -8.59 -17.32
N ASP A 436 -6.09 -7.32 -16.91
CA ASP A 436 -4.87 -6.62 -16.52
C ASP A 436 -4.66 -6.69 -15.01
N THR A 437 -3.40 -6.73 -14.57
CA THR A 437 -2.99 -6.63 -13.17
C THR A 437 -1.92 -5.55 -13.03
N ILE A 438 -2.10 -4.65 -12.06
CA ILE A 438 -1.33 -3.40 -11.96
C ILE A 438 -0.85 -3.22 -10.52
N ASN A 439 0.46 -3.11 -10.35
CA ASN A 439 1.13 -2.48 -9.21
C ASN A 439 2.55 -2.11 -9.64
N ALA A 440 2.72 -0.92 -10.22
CA ALA A 440 4.02 -0.47 -10.75
C ALA A 440 4.72 -1.59 -11.56
N CYS A 441 6.04 -1.73 -11.40
CA CYS A 441 6.86 -2.73 -12.08
C CYS A 441 6.59 -4.20 -11.64
N TYR A 442 5.69 -4.45 -10.68
CA TYR A 442 5.36 -5.79 -10.19
C TYR A 442 4.27 -6.51 -11.01
N GLY A 443 3.48 -5.78 -11.81
CA GLY A 443 2.33 -6.33 -12.53
C GLY A 443 2.64 -7.58 -13.37
N GLY A 444 3.80 -7.62 -14.04
CA GLY A 444 4.21 -8.80 -14.82
C GLY A 444 4.38 -10.07 -13.98
N THR A 445 4.95 -9.94 -12.79
CA THR A 445 5.09 -11.06 -11.85
C THR A 445 3.74 -11.46 -11.26
N SER A 446 2.87 -10.50 -10.95
CA SER A 446 1.50 -10.80 -10.54
C SER A 446 0.78 -11.67 -11.60
N ALA A 447 0.85 -11.28 -12.87
CA ALA A 447 0.24 -12.02 -13.98
C ALA A 447 0.86 -13.42 -14.14
N LEU A 448 2.18 -13.54 -14.02
CA LEU A 448 2.87 -14.83 -14.05
C LEU A 448 2.39 -15.76 -12.94
N LEU A 449 2.34 -15.27 -11.70
CA LEU A 449 1.91 -16.07 -10.56
C LEU A 449 0.44 -16.48 -10.67
N ASN A 450 -0.42 -15.61 -11.24
CA ASN A 450 -1.81 -15.93 -11.52
C ASN A 450 -1.94 -17.01 -12.60
N ALA A 451 -1.13 -16.96 -13.65
CA ALA A 451 -1.10 -17.98 -14.69
C ALA A 451 -0.65 -19.36 -14.18
N ILE A 452 0.43 -19.40 -13.38
CA ILE A 452 0.89 -20.65 -12.72
C ILE A 452 -0.22 -21.19 -11.81
N SER A 453 -0.83 -20.34 -10.99
CA SER A 453 -1.90 -20.75 -10.06
C SER A 453 -3.14 -21.26 -10.81
N TRP A 454 -3.48 -20.67 -11.96
CA TRP A 454 -4.59 -21.11 -12.79
C TRP A 454 -4.34 -22.52 -13.36
N ILE A 455 -3.15 -22.79 -13.92
CA ILE A 455 -2.75 -24.13 -14.41
C ILE A 455 -2.81 -25.17 -13.29
N GLU A 456 -2.41 -24.77 -12.07
CA GLU A 456 -2.40 -25.64 -10.90
C GLU A 456 -3.76 -25.77 -10.19
N SER A 457 -4.80 -25.10 -10.69
CA SER A 457 -6.14 -25.09 -10.10
C SER A 457 -7.09 -26.11 -10.73
N SER A 458 -8.24 -26.33 -10.09
CA SER A 458 -9.34 -27.09 -10.68
C SER A 458 -10.03 -26.40 -11.86
N ALA A 459 -9.73 -25.11 -12.11
CA ALA A 459 -10.27 -24.36 -13.25
C ALA A 459 -9.43 -24.51 -14.52
N TRP A 460 -8.27 -25.18 -14.44
CA TRP A 460 -7.45 -25.44 -15.61
C TRP A 460 -8.18 -26.35 -16.60
N ASP A 461 -8.20 -25.94 -17.87
CA ASP A 461 -8.90 -26.64 -18.95
C ASP A 461 -7.96 -27.39 -19.91
N GLY A 462 -6.68 -27.52 -19.53
CA GLY A 462 -5.65 -28.19 -20.32
C GLY A 462 -4.93 -27.31 -21.33
N ARG A 463 -5.39 -26.08 -21.57
CA ARG A 463 -4.78 -25.12 -22.51
C ARG A 463 -3.61 -24.36 -21.88
N TYR A 464 -2.85 -23.65 -22.72
CA TYR A 464 -1.77 -22.79 -22.24
C TYR A 464 -2.32 -21.52 -21.59
N ALA A 465 -1.53 -20.96 -20.67
CA ALA A 465 -1.67 -19.58 -20.27
C ALA A 465 -0.63 -18.71 -21.00
N MET A 466 -0.99 -17.47 -21.28
CA MET A 466 -0.08 -16.46 -21.82
C MET A 466 -0.02 -15.27 -20.88
N VAL A 467 1.19 -14.84 -20.57
CA VAL A 467 1.46 -13.66 -19.75
C VAL A 467 2.12 -12.64 -20.64
N VAL A 468 1.60 -11.43 -20.69
CA VAL A 468 2.19 -10.31 -21.41
C VAL A 468 2.53 -9.23 -20.40
N CYS A 469 3.78 -8.80 -20.33
CA CYS A 469 4.16 -7.71 -19.45
C CYS A 469 5.05 -6.72 -20.17
N GLY A 470 4.88 -5.43 -19.87
CA GLY A 470 5.70 -4.40 -20.46
C GLY A 470 5.09 -3.03 -20.36
N ASP A 471 5.90 -2.06 -20.75
CA ASP A 471 5.66 -0.66 -20.42
C ASP A 471 6.46 0.28 -21.32
N ILE A 472 6.04 1.54 -21.30
CA ILE A 472 6.77 2.68 -21.83
C ILE A 472 7.12 3.57 -20.63
N ALA A 473 8.36 3.46 -20.12
CA ALA A 473 8.85 4.20 -18.99
C ALA A 473 9.36 5.58 -19.42
N VAL A 474 8.55 6.61 -19.19
CA VAL A 474 8.87 8.01 -19.51
C VAL A 474 8.88 8.89 -18.26
N TYR A 475 9.78 9.87 -18.26
CA TYR A 475 9.97 10.81 -17.16
C TYR A 475 10.11 12.25 -17.69
N ALA A 476 9.66 13.19 -16.86
CA ALA A 476 9.84 14.62 -17.10
C ALA A 476 11.34 14.97 -17.25
N PRO A 477 11.68 16.12 -17.88
CA PRO A 477 13.06 16.60 -17.93
C PRO A 477 13.66 16.64 -16.52
N GLY A 478 14.82 16.01 -16.33
CA GLY A 478 15.45 15.91 -15.01
C GLY A 478 16.23 14.61 -14.81
N PRO A 479 16.71 14.37 -13.57
CA PRO A 479 17.66 13.29 -13.27
C PRO A 479 17.11 11.87 -13.44
N ALA A 480 15.79 11.70 -13.54
CA ALA A 480 15.14 10.40 -13.77
C ALA A 480 14.95 10.08 -15.27
N ARG A 481 15.03 11.07 -16.17
CA ARG A 481 14.88 10.84 -17.62
C ARG A 481 15.84 9.79 -18.19
N PRO A 482 17.12 9.73 -17.78
CA PRO A 482 18.06 8.71 -18.26
C PRO A 482 17.76 7.28 -17.78
N THR A 483 16.77 7.07 -16.91
CA THR A 483 16.35 5.75 -16.43
C THR A 483 15.03 5.29 -17.06
N GLY A 484 14.59 5.93 -18.15
CA GLY A 484 13.46 5.45 -18.94
C GLY A 484 13.78 4.19 -19.75
N GLY A 485 12.86 3.79 -20.61
CA GLY A 485 13.00 2.61 -21.46
C GLY A 485 11.65 2.12 -21.98
N ALA A 486 11.66 1.17 -22.91
CA ALA A 486 10.44 0.57 -23.43
C ALA A 486 10.70 -0.85 -23.92
N ALA A 487 9.93 -1.81 -23.39
CA ALA A 487 9.90 -3.18 -23.88
C ALA A 487 8.63 -3.90 -23.39
N VAL A 488 8.25 -4.95 -24.12
CA VAL A 488 7.21 -5.91 -23.73
C VAL A 488 7.77 -7.32 -23.86
N VAL A 489 7.47 -8.18 -22.90
CA VAL A 489 7.77 -9.61 -22.91
C VAL A 489 6.44 -10.38 -22.89
N ALA A 490 6.26 -11.28 -23.86
CA ALA A 490 5.21 -12.29 -23.82
C ALA A 490 5.83 -13.63 -23.42
N MET A 491 5.18 -14.35 -22.50
CA MET A 491 5.61 -15.65 -21.99
C MET A 491 4.48 -16.66 -22.16
N LEU A 492 4.78 -17.79 -22.80
CA LEU A 492 3.89 -18.95 -22.86
C LEU A 492 4.11 -19.82 -21.63
N ILE A 493 3.05 -20.12 -20.89
CA ILE A 493 3.09 -20.88 -19.65
C ILE A 493 2.33 -22.19 -19.82
N GLY A 494 2.93 -23.29 -19.37
CA GLY A 494 2.33 -24.62 -19.45
C GLY A 494 3.09 -25.66 -18.65
N ARG A 495 2.68 -26.92 -18.79
CA ARG A 495 3.35 -28.09 -18.19
C ARG A 495 4.62 -28.47 -18.96
N ASP A 496 5.45 -29.30 -18.32
CA ASP A 496 6.68 -29.84 -18.92
C ASP A 496 7.62 -28.77 -19.51
N ALA A 497 7.65 -27.60 -18.88
CA ALA A 497 8.42 -26.45 -19.33
C ALA A 497 9.94 -26.64 -19.18
N PRO A 498 10.77 -25.99 -20.01
CA PRO A 498 12.21 -25.89 -19.78
C PRO A 498 12.52 -25.05 -18.54
N LEU A 499 11.75 -24.01 -18.25
CA LEU A 499 11.94 -23.11 -17.11
C LEU A 499 10.81 -23.33 -16.08
N VAL A 500 11.03 -24.22 -15.12
CA VAL A 500 10.02 -24.69 -14.16
C VAL A 500 10.03 -23.87 -12.89
N PHE A 501 8.85 -23.42 -12.44
CA PHE A 501 8.70 -22.67 -11.20
C PHE A 501 8.89 -23.59 -9.98
N GLU A 502 9.73 -23.22 -9.02
CA GLU A 502 9.92 -24.03 -7.81
C GLU A 502 8.78 -23.83 -6.81
N ARG A 503 8.04 -24.90 -6.55
CA ARG A 503 6.92 -24.89 -5.59
C ARG A 503 7.41 -24.75 -4.16
N GLY A 504 6.65 -24.01 -3.36
CA GLY A 504 6.90 -23.85 -1.93
C GLY A 504 8.01 -22.85 -1.57
N VAL A 505 8.79 -22.37 -2.53
CA VAL A 505 9.90 -21.42 -2.33
C VAL A 505 9.66 -20.09 -3.04
N ARG A 506 8.63 -19.38 -2.57
CA ARG A 506 8.27 -18.03 -2.98
C ARG A 506 8.03 -17.18 -1.74
N ALA A 507 8.47 -15.93 -1.75
CA ALA A 507 8.30 -15.02 -0.63
C ALA A 507 7.95 -13.61 -1.12
N SER A 508 6.90 -13.03 -0.56
CA SER A 508 6.38 -11.72 -0.95
C SER A 508 6.42 -10.74 0.21
N HIS A 509 6.58 -9.46 -0.10
CA HIS A 509 6.48 -8.35 0.82
C HIS A 509 5.66 -7.24 0.16
N VAL A 510 4.64 -6.75 0.86
CA VAL A 510 3.74 -5.70 0.38
C VAL A 510 3.55 -4.72 1.53
N GLU A 511 3.70 -3.43 1.25
CA GLU A 511 3.64 -2.34 2.21
C GLU A 511 2.95 -1.14 1.57
N ASN A 512 2.33 -0.26 2.35
CA ASN A 512 1.78 1.01 1.85
C ASN A 512 2.82 2.13 1.98
N VAL A 513 3.35 2.62 0.86
CA VAL A 513 4.38 3.65 0.77
C VAL A 513 4.19 4.56 -0.45
N TYR A 514 4.75 5.77 -0.42
CA TYR A 514 4.68 6.75 -1.51
C TYR A 514 6.05 7.01 -2.14
N ASP A 515 6.80 5.95 -2.45
CA ASP A 515 8.15 6.04 -3.00
C ASP A 515 8.16 6.42 -4.50
N PHE A 516 7.25 5.82 -5.28
CA PHE A 516 6.97 6.17 -6.67
C PHE A 516 5.50 5.85 -6.96
N TYR A 517 4.77 6.80 -7.54
CA TYR A 517 3.36 6.65 -7.85
C TYR A 517 2.92 7.64 -8.95
N LYS A 518 1.79 7.37 -9.61
CA LYS A 518 1.25 8.20 -10.71
C LYS A 518 -0.11 8.80 -10.32
N PRO A 519 -0.14 9.86 -9.48
CA PRO A 519 -1.40 10.43 -8.99
C PRO A 519 -2.09 11.34 -10.03
N ASN A 520 -1.32 11.91 -10.96
CA ASN A 520 -1.84 12.79 -12.00
C ASN A 520 -2.25 11.96 -13.23
N LEU A 521 -3.56 11.78 -13.42
CA LEU A 521 -4.10 10.94 -14.50
C LEU A 521 -3.99 11.58 -15.89
N ASP A 522 -3.67 12.87 -15.98
CA ASP A 522 -3.51 13.57 -17.25
C ASP A 522 -2.06 13.57 -17.76
N SER A 523 -1.12 13.03 -16.96
CA SER A 523 0.31 12.98 -17.25
C SER A 523 0.84 11.56 -17.17
N GLU A 524 1.73 11.19 -18.09
CA GLU A 524 2.45 9.90 -18.00
C GLU A 524 3.56 9.91 -16.95
N TYR A 525 3.95 11.10 -16.48
CA TYR A 525 5.08 11.25 -15.58
C TYR A 525 4.72 10.90 -14.13
N PRO A 526 5.54 10.06 -13.46
CA PRO A 526 5.33 9.70 -12.07
C PRO A 526 5.77 10.80 -11.12
N SER A 527 5.19 10.81 -9.92
CA SER A 527 5.76 11.42 -8.73
C SER A 527 6.74 10.44 -8.10
N VAL A 528 7.98 10.89 -7.83
CA VAL A 528 9.07 10.01 -7.38
C VAL A 528 9.84 10.68 -6.26
N ASP A 529 9.98 9.98 -5.13
CA ASP A 529 11.01 10.26 -4.12
C ASP A 529 12.15 9.26 -4.33
N GLY A 530 13.22 9.70 -4.99
CA GLY A 530 14.34 8.83 -5.36
C GLY A 530 15.08 8.23 -4.17
N HIS A 531 15.16 8.93 -3.04
CA HIS A 531 15.81 8.41 -1.83
C HIS A 531 14.93 7.35 -1.16
N LEU A 532 13.64 7.64 -1.01
CA LEU A 532 12.69 6.71 -0.45
C LEU A 532 12.54 5.44 -1.31
N SER A 533 12.56 5.58 -2.64
CA SER A 533 12.45 4.45 -3.58
C SER A 533 13.60 3.46 -3.46
N ILE A 534 14.84 3.94 -3.28
CA ILE A 534 16.00 3.07 -3.04
C ILE A 534 15.86 2.33 -1.71
N ASN A 535 15.47 3.02 -0.64
CA ASN A 535 15.30 2.40 0.69
C ASN A 535 14.19 1.34 0.67
N CYS A 536 13.06 1.68 0.06
CA CYS A 536 11.93 0.78 -0.15
C CYS A 536 12.39 -0.48 -0.91
N TYR A 537 13.08 -0.33 -2.05
CA TYR A 537 13.59 -1.47 -2.82
C TYR A 537 14.43 -2.43 -1.97
N PHE A 538 15.40 -1.92 -1.21
CA PHE A 538 16.26 -2.77 -0.38
C PHE A 538 15.52 -3.36 0.82
N ARG A 539 14.60 -2.62 1.44
CA ARG A 539 13.72 -3.16 2.49
C ARG A 539 12.91 -4.35 1.97
N ALA A 540 12.30 -4.21 0.80
CA ALA A 540 11.55 -5.29 0.17
C ALA A 540 12.43 -6.49 -0.16
N LEU A 541 13.64 -6.25 -0.67
CA LEU A 541 14.62 -7.30 -0.95
C LEU A 541 15.01 -8.06 0.31
N ASP A 542 15.33 -7.35 1.40
CA ASP A 542 15.66 -7.93 2.69
C ASP A 542 14.54 -8.83 3.22
N HIS A 543 13.30 -8.33 3.22
CA HIS A 543 12.14 -9.09 3.68
C HIS A 543 11.88 -10.32 2.80
N CYS A 544 11.86 -10.16 1.47
CA CYS A 544 11.62 -11.26 0.55
C CYS A 544 12.74 -12.31 0.65
N TYR A 545 14.00 -11.91 0.76
CA TYR A 545 15.13 -12.83 0.89
C TYR A 545 15.06 -13.62 2.20
N ASN A 546 14.83 -12.96 3.33
CA ASN A 546 14.70 -13.64 4.62
C ASN A 546 13.54 -14.64 4.65
N LEU A 547 12.38 -14.27 4.12
CA LEU A 547 11.22 -15.16 4.01
C LEU A 547 11.48 -16.30 3.03
N TYR A 548 12.14 -16.05 1.90
CA TYR A 548 12.53 -17.08 0.95
C TYR A 548 13.45 -18.11 1.60
N ARG A 549 14.46 -17.68 2.39
CA ARG A 549 15.34 -18.59 3.13
C ARG A 549 14.56 -19.51 4.07
N ASN A 550 13.55 -18.97 4.76
CA ASN A 550 12.68 -19.75 5.63
C ASN A 550 11.86 -20.77 4.83
N ASN A 551 11.28 -20.35 3.71
CA ASN A 551 10.49 -21.22 2.84
C ASN A 551 11.34 -22.31 2.19
N PHE A 552 12.57 -21.99 1.81
CA PHE A 552 13.56 -22.94 1.32
C PHE A 552 13.90 -23.99 2.36
N LYS A 553 14.16 -23.58 3.60
CA LYS A 553 14.41 -24.53 4.71
C LYS A 553 13.20 -25.41 4.99
N GLN A 554 11.99 -24.89 4.93
CA GLN A 554 10.78 -25.69 5.11
C GLN A 554 10.57 -26.70 3.98
N THR A 555 10.94 -26.34 2.75
CA THR A 555 10.71 -27.18 1.56
C THR A 555 11.79 -28.25 1.40
N TYR A 556 13.05 -27.88 1.62
CA TYR A 556 14.21 -28.74 1.34
C TYR A 556 14.96 -29.23 2.58
N GLY A 557 14.62 -28.74 3.79
CA GLY A 557 15.32 -29.10 5.02
C GLY A 557 16.67 -28.42 5.22
N GLU A 558 17.08 -27.55 4.29
CA GLU A 558 18.42 -26.95 4.24
C GLU A 558 18.39 -25.42 4.42
N THR A 559 19.45 -24.85 4.99
CA THR A 559 19.61 -23.39 5.03
C THR A 559 20.03 -22.87 3.66
N PHE A 560 19.42 -21.77 3.24
CA PHE A 560 19.72 -21.11 1.97
C PHE A 560 20.73 -19.96 2.14
N SER A 561 21.66 -19.87 1.19
CA SER A 561 22.58 -18.76 0.91
C SER A 561 22.69 -18.59 -0.61
N LEU A 562 23.34 -17.53 -1.07
CA LEU A 562 23.65 -17.31 -2.49
C LEU A 562 24.51 -18.42 -3.13
N ASP A 563 25.15 -19.28 -2.33
CA ASP A 563 25.92 -20.43 -2.83
C ASP A 563 25.00 -21.52 -3.42
N ARG A 564 23.72 -21.55 -3.01
CA ARG A 564 22.71 -22.52 -3.50
C ARG A 564 21.93 -22.02 -4.72
N THR A 565 22.40 -20.94 -5.33
CA THR A 565 21.82 -20.32 -6.53
C THR A 565 22.90 -20.29 -7.61
N ASP A 566 22.56 -20.68 -8.83
CA ASP A 566 23.49 -20.57 -9.96
C ASP A 566 23.44 -19.17 -10.58
N TYR A 567 22.25 -18.60 -10.74
CA TYR A 567 22.05 -17.25 -11.27
C TYR A 567 21.02 -16.45 -10.47
N ALA A 568 21.23 -15.14 -10.32
CA ALA A 568 20.28 -14.24 -9.66
C ALA A 568 19.89 -13.09 -10.59
N LEU A 569 18.59 -12.87 -10.73
CA LEU A 569 17.99 -11.86 -11.59
C LEU A 569 17.13 -10.92 -10.75
N PHE A 570 17.10 -9.66 -11.15
CA PHE A 570 16.46 -8.59 -10.41
C PHE A 570 15.65 -7.72 -11.35
N HIS A 571 14.58 -7.12 -10.85
CA HIS A 571 14.04 -5.91 -11.47
C HIS A 571 15.18 -4.88 -11.57
N SER A 572 15.45 -4.42 -12.80
CA SER A 572 16.57 -3.56 -13.16
C SER A 572 16.06 -2.21 -13.64
N PRO A 573 15.80 -1.25 -12.73
CA PRO A 573 15.48 0.13 -13.13
C PRO A 573 16.69 0.82 -13.78
N PHE A 574 17.89 0.45 -13.36
CA PHE A 574 19.17 0.73 -13.98
C PHE A 574 20.21 -0.26 -13.44
N TRP A 575 21.24 -0.57 -14.22
CA TRP A 575 22.13 -1.70 -13.92
C TRP A 575 22.91 -1.55 -12.61
N LYS A 576 23.30 -0.32 -12.22
CA LYS A 576 23.96 -0.10 -10.91
C LYS A 576 23.12 -0.56 -9.72
N GLN A 577 21.78 -0.47 -9.80
CA GLN A 577 20.90 -0.96 -8.72
C GLN A 577 21.00 -2.47 -8.57
N VAL A 578 21.13 -3.21 -9.67
CA VAL A 578 21.28 -4.68 -9.68
C VAL A 578 22.56 -5.09 -8.95
N LYS A 579 23.69 -4.42 -9.24
CA LYS A 579 24.96 -4.62 -8.53
C LYS A 579 24.82 -4.46 -7.02
N LYS A 580 24.18 -3.37 -6.59
CA LYS A 580 23.92 -3.12 -5.17
C LYS A 580 22.98 -4.14 -4.55
N SER A 581 22.00 -4.65 -5.30
CA SER A 581 21.03 -5.63 -4.82
C SER A 581 21.69 -6.97 -4.52
N TYR A 582 22.58 -7.44 -5.40
CA TYR A 582 23.33 -8.66 -5.16
C TYR A 582 24.35 -8.51 -4.02
N ALA A 583 25.01 -7.36 -3.92
CA ALA A 583 25.85 -7.03 -2.76
C ALA A 583 25.03 -7.01 -1.46
N ARG A 584 23.81 -6.48 -1.47
CA ARG A 584 22.90 -6.48 -0.32
C ARG A 584 22.56 -7.90 0.14
N MET A 585 22.23 -8.80 -0.79
CA MET A 585 21.99 -10.21 -0.44
C MET A 585 23.23 -10.90 0.13
N THR A 586 24.43 -10.53 -0.35
CA THR A 586 25.70 -11.01 0.23
C THR A 586 25.87 -10.51 1.68
N TYR A 587 25.50 -9.26 1.97
CA TYR A 587 25.44 -8.73 3.33
C TYR A 587 24.43 -9.48 4.21
N LEU A 588 23.26 -9.82 3.68
CA LEU A 588 22.26 -10.61 4.42
C LEU A 588 22.72 -12.04 4.72
N ASP A 589 23.57 -12.61 3.88
CA ASP A 589 24.24 -13.88 4.15
C ASP A 589 25.33 -13.72 5.23
N TYR A 590 26.10 -12.62 5.20
CA TYR A 590 27.05 -12.28 6.27
C TYR A 590 26.36 -12.14 7.63
N LEU A 591 25.23 -11.41 7.70
CA LEU A 591 24.47 -11.30 8.94
C LEU A 591 23.98 -12.65 9.47
N LYS A 592 23.82 -13.65 8.60
CA LYS A 592 23.33 -14.97 8.98
C LYS A 592 24.45 -15.91 9.44
N ASP A 593 25.63 -15.79 8.85
CA ASP A 593 26.82 -16.56 9.21
C ASP A 593 28.08 -15.67 9.12
N PRO A 594 28.28 -14.77 10.11
CA PRO A 594 29.41 -13.84 10.10
C PRO A 594 30.75 -14.54 10.34
N THR A 595 30.72 -15.78 10.83
CA THR A 595 31.90 -16.60 11.12
C THR A 595 32.45 -17.32 9.90
N SER A 596 31.74 -17.31 8.77
CA SER A 596 32.21 -17.92 7.53
C SER A 596 33.55 -17.30 7.10
N ALA A 597 34.48 -18.16 6.67
CA ALA A 597 35.82 -17.73 6.23
C ALA A 597 35.78 -16.68 5.11
N ARG A 598 34.73 -16.68 4.27
CA ARG A 598 34.56 -15.67 3.21
C ARG A 598 34.32 -14.25 3.72
N PHE A 599 33.95 -14.09 4.99
CA PHE A 599 33.68 -12.79 5.61
C PHE A 599 34.75 -12.35 6.61
N SER A 600 35.90 -13.04 6.67
CA SER A 600 36.95 -12.74 7.65
C SER A 600 37.55 -11.33 7.52
N SER A 601 37.41 -10.69 6.35
CA SER A 601 37.87 -9.32 6.08
C SER A 601 36.81 -8.25 6.35
N VAL A 602 35.58 -8.63 6.71
CA VAL A 602 34.48 -7.67 6.93
C VAL A 602 34.65 -7.00 8.29
N PRO A 603 34.66 -5.64 8.37
CA PRO A 603 34.71 -4.93 9.63
C PRO A 603 33.52 -5.27 10.55
N HIS A 604 33.80 -5.59 11.82
CA HIS A 604 32.78 -6.04 12.78
C HIS A 604 31.68 -5.00 13.05
N HIS A 605 31.97 -3.70 12.95
CA HIS A 605 30.94 -2.66 13.16
C HIS A 605 29.82 -2.72 12.12
N LEU A 606 30.08 -3.27 10.93
CA LEU A 606 29.07 -3.38 9.86
C LEU A 606 27.94 -4.34 10.21
N SER A 607 28.15 -5.34 11.09
CA SER A 607 27.05 -6.20 11.57
C SER A 607 26.16 -5.55 12.63
N GLN A 608 26.58 -4.40 13.18
CA GLN A 608 25.87 -3.69 14.24
C GLN A 608 25.06 -2.49 13.71
N MET A 609 25.07 -2.28 12.39
CA MET A 609 24.35 -1.18 11.77
C MET A 609 22.84 -1.35 11.91
N GLU A 610 22.15 -0.23 12.09
CA GLU A 610 20.70 -0.19 12.01
C GLU A 610 20.27 -0.44 10.55
N THR A 611 19.15 -1.14 10.35
CA THR A 611 18.79 -1.69 9.04
C THR A 611 18.50 -0.59 8.02
N GLU A 612 17.73 0.43 8.37
CA GLU A 612 17.39 1.53 7.46
C GLU A 612 18.62 2.36 7.06
N THR A 613 19.50 2.68 8.01
CA THR A 613 20.76 3.39 7.73
C THR A 613 21.70 2.60 6.84
N SER A 614 21.65 1.26 6.91
CA SER A 614 22.52 0.37 6.13
C SER A 614 22.23 0.37 4.62
N TYR A 615 21.04 0.78 4.17
CA TYR A 615 20.67 0.76 2.74
C TYR A 615 21.49 1.74 1.91
N THR A 616 21.81 2.91 2.48
CA THR A 616 22.54 3.97 1.78
C THR A 616 23.97 4.14 2.24
N ASP A 617 24.44 3.33 3.19
CA ASP A 617 25.78 3.45 3.74
C ASP A 617 26.86 3.16 2.69
N LYS A 618 27.85 4.04 2.59
CA LYS A 618 28.87 3.98 1.54
C LYS A 618 29.92 2.92 1.83
N GLU A 619 30.29 2.72 3.09
CA GLU A 619 31.31 1.73 3.49
C GLU A 619 30.78 0.32 3.26
N LEU A 620 29.59 0.02 3.79
CA LEU A 620 28.90 -1.25 3.61
C LEU A 620 28.72 -1.58 2.14
N ASN A 621 28.16 -0.65 1.36
CA ASN A 621 27.97 -0.86 -0.07
C ASN A 621 29.28 -1.15 -0.79
N LYS A 622 30.37 -0.45 -0.44
CA LYS A 622 31.69 -0.70 -1.02
C LYS A 622 32.23 -2.08 -0.64
N VAL A 623 32.25 -2.40 0.66
CA VAL A 623 32.78 -3.68 1.17
C VAL A 623 32.08 -4.86 0.52
N PHE A 624 30.74 -4.85 0.47
CA PHE A 624 29.99 -5.97 -0.08
C PHE A 624 29.96 -5.98 -1.61
N SER A 625 30.09 -4.83 -2.28
CA SER A 625 30.30 -4.82 -3.75
C SER A 625 31.66 -5.42 -4.11
N ASP A 626 32.72 -5.05 -3.40
CA ASP A 626 34.07 -5.56 -3.63
C ASP A 626 34.12 -7.08 -3.34
N LEU A 627 33.52 -7.50 -2.22
CA LEU A 627 33.48 -8.91 -1.82
C LEU A 627 32.67 -9.78 -2.78
N SER A 628 31.52 -9.28 -3.25
CA SER A 628 30.63 -10.04 -4.13
C SER A 628 31.04 -9.98 -5.61
N SER A 629 31.98 -9.10 -5.99
CA SER A 629 32.36 -8.79 -7.38
C SER A 629 32.57 -10.01 -8.27
N SER A 630 33.38 -10.99 -7.83
CA SER A 630 33.64 -12.22 -8.60
C SER A 630 32.37 -13.03 -8.81
N SER A 631 31.58 -13.23 -7.74
CA SER A 631 30.33 -13.99 -7.83
C SER A 631 29.23 -13.23 -8.58
N PHE A 632 29.25 -11.90 -8.57
CA PHE A 632 28.34 -11.08 -9.37
C PHE A 632 28.63 -11.27 -10.86
N GLN A 633 29.91 -11.25 -11.24
CA GLN A 633 30.34 -11.49 -12.63
C GLN A 633 29.89 -12.88 -13.14
N GLU A 634 29.94 -13.89 -12.27
CA GLU A 634 29.56 -15.26 -12.60
C GLU A 634 28.03 -15.46 -12.63
N LYS A 635 27.32 -14.92 -11.63
CA LYS A 635 25.91 -15.28 -11.35
C LYS A 635 24.88 -14.25 -11.80
N VAL A 636 25.30 -13.03 -12.17
CA VAL A 636 24.37 -11.92 -12.48
C VAL A 636 24.71 -11.21 -13.77
N GLU A 637 25.99 -10.98 -14.08
CA GLU A 637 26.38 -10.12 -15.22
C GLU A 637 25.86 -10.62 -16.57
N SER A 638 25.70 -11.93 -16.77
CA SER A 638 25.12 -12.48 -17.99
C SER A 638 23.64 -12.09 -18.22
N SER A 639 22.94 -11.52 -17.23
CA SER A 639 21.59 -10.98 -17.40
C SER A 639 21.55 -9.50 -17.81
N SER A 640 22.69 -8.87 -18.14
CA SER A 640 22.79 -7.40 -18.30
C SER A 640 22.45 -6.84 -19.67
N LEU A 641 22.50 -7.67 -20.73
CA LEU A 641 22.43 -7.22 -22.13
C LEU A 641 21.21 -6.32 -22.40
N LEU A 642 19.99 -6.83 -22.28
CA LEU A 642 18.79 -6.06 -22.56
C LEU A 642 18.57 -4.92 -21.56
N PRO A 643 18.71 -5.10 -20.23
CA PRO A 643 18.58 -3.98 -19.29
C PRO A 643 19.48 -2.77 -19.62
N LYS A 644 20.74 -3.00 -19.99
CA LYS A 644 21.69 -1.92 -20.35
C LYS A 644 21.42 -1.31 -21.72
N GLN A 645 20.82 -2.07 -22.64
CA GLN A 645 20.55 -1.67 -24.02
C GLN A 645 19.17 -1.04 -24.23
N LEU A 646 18.19 -1.38 -23.40
CA LEU A 646 16.80 -0.95 -23.53
C LEU A 646 16.40 0.09 -22.48
N GLY A 647 17.09 0.14 -21.33
CA GLY A 647 16.64 0.94 -20.20
C GLY A 647 15.59 0.22 -19.35
N ASN A 648 14.89 0.97 -18.50
CA ASN A 648 13.86 0.43 -17.64
C ASN A 648 12.58 0.15 -18.43
N SER A 649 12.20 -1.12 -18.56
CA SER A 649 10.94 -1.53 -19.17
C SER A 649 9.86 -1.88 -18.13
N TYR A 650 9.95 -1.27 -16.94
CA TYR A 650 9.08 -1.50 -15.77
C TYR A 650 8.72 -2.97 -15.56
N THR A 651 7.47 -3.39 -15.82
CA THR A 651 7.00 -4.76 -15.56
C THR A 651 7.72 -5.83 -16.37
N ALA A 652 8.29 -5.48 -17.52
CA ALA A 652 9.10 -6.39 -18.33
C ALA A 652 10.56 -6.49 -17.85
N SER A 653 11.04 -5.59 -16.99
CA SER A 653 12.48 -5.44 -16.70
C SER A 653 13.15 -6.68 -16.11
N LEU A 654 12.48 -7.41 -15.20
CA LEU A 654 12.99 -8.69 -14.69
C LEU A 654 13.11 -9.73 -15.82
N TYR A 655 12.16 -9.72 -16.76
CA TYR A 655 12.04 -10.72 -17.82
C TYR A 655 12.92 -10.39 -19.04
N THR A 656 13.27 -9.13 -19.28
CA THR A 656 14.34 -8.77 -20.22
C THR A 656 15.70 -9.20 -19.66
N GLY A 657 15.89 -9.14 -18.34
CA GLY A 657 17.02 -9.78 -17.65
C GLY A 657 17.05 -11.30 -17.88
N LEU A 658 15.91 -11.99 -17.72
CA LEU A 658 15.80 -13.43 -18.02
C LEU A 658 16.15 -13.74 -19.48
N THR A 659 15.62 -12.95 -20.41
CA THR A 659 15.91 -13.11 -21.85
C THR A 659 17.40 -12.93 -22.15
N SER A 660 18.07 -11.99 -21.46
CA SER A 660 19.51 -11.76 -21.59
C SER A 660 20.30 -12.97 -21.09
N LEU A 661 19.96 -13.46 -19.90
CA LEU A 661 20.63 -14.62 -19.30
C LEU A 661 20.51 -15.85 -20.20
N ILE A 662 19.30 -16.18 -20.67
CA ILE A 662 19.11 -17.36 -21.53
C ILE A 662 19.86 -17.22 -22.85
N SER A 663 19.96 -16.01 -23.42
CA SER A 663 20.68 -15.78 -24.68
C SER A 663 22.18 -15.99 -24.51
N ASN A 664 22.75 -15.43 -23.43
CA ASN A 664 24.17 -15.45 -23.14
C ASN A 664 24.67 -16.81 -22.62
N GLU A 665 23.87 -17.52 -21.82
CA GLU A 665 24.27 -18.77 -21.15
C GLU A 665 23.51 -20.01 -21.67
N ARG A 666 22.94 -19.96 -22.88
CA ARG A 666 22.04 -20.99 -23.44
C ARG A 666 22.54 -22.44 -23.33
N GLU A 667 23.85 -22.66 -23.39
CA GLU A 667 24.47 -23.99 -23.32
C GLU A 667 24.75 -24.47 -21.89
N LYS A 668 24.77 -23.58 -20.89
CA LYS A 668 25.18 -23.87 -19.51
C LYS A 668 24.04 -23.91 -18.51
N LEU A 669 22.84 -23.53 -18.94
CA LEU A 669 21.71 -23.30 -18.05
C LEU A 669 20.99 -24.57 -17.61
N GLN A 670 21.12 -25.71 -18.30
CA GLN A 670 20.43 -26.93 -17.88
C GLN A 670 20.84 -27.35 -16.46
N ASP A 671 19.85 -27.77 -15.67
CA ASP A 671 19.94 -28.14 -14.25
C ASP A 671 20.31 -27.00 -13.29
N LYS A 672 20.23 -25.74 -13.75
CA LYS A 672 20.54 -24.55 -12.96
C LYS A 672 19.32 -23.98 -12.25
N ARG A 673 19.55 -23.39 -11.06
CA ARG A 673 18.56 -22.61 -10.32
C ARG A 673 18.76 -21.12 -10.57
N LEU A 674 17.68 -20.47 -10.98
CA LEU A 674 17.57 -19.03 -11.20
C LEU A 674 16.75 -18.41 -10.07
N LEU A 675 17.35 -17.51 -9.30
CA LEU A 675 16.66 -16.72 -8.30
C LEU A 675 16.14 -15.42 -8.93
N MET A 676 14.87 -15.08 -8.69
CA MET A 676 14.14 -14.04 -9.40
C MET A 676 13.53 -13.05 -8.41
N PHE A 677 14.05 -11.81 -8.38
CA PHE A 677 13.50 -10.74 -7.55
C PHE A 677 12.70 -9.74 -8.38
N SER A 678 11.38 -9.69 -8.15
CA SER A 678 10.50 -8.68 -8.73
C SER A 678 10.12 -7.64 -7.70
N TYR A 679 10.14 -6.37 -8.10
CA TYR A 679 9.79 -5.22 -7.29
C TYR A 679 8.89 -4.28 -8.09
N GLY A 680 7.92 -3.67 -7.42
CA GLY A 680 7.18 -2.51 -7.91
C GLY A 680 6.85 -1.59 -6.75
N SER A 681 7.08 -0.29 -6.94
CA SER A 681 6.81 0.76 -5.96
C SER A 681 5.33 0.83 -5.51
N GLY A 682 5.10 1.45 -4.35
CA GLY A 682 3.79 1.57 -3.70
C GLY A 682 3.53 0.76 -2.42
N MET A 683 4.06 -0.44 -2.15
CA MET A 683 4.93 -1.32 -2.93
C MET A 683 4.48 -2.79 -2.84
N ALA A 684 4.89 -3.57 -3.83
CA ALA A 684 4.77 -5.02 -3.84
C ALA A 684 6.05 -5.64 -4.42
N ALA A 685 6.56 -6.67 -3.76
CA ALA A 685 7.73 -7.40 -4.19
C ALA A 685 7.58 -8.90 -3.94
N THR A 686 8.25 -9.70 -4.78
CA THR A 686 8.36 -11.15 -4.58
C THR A 686 9.72 -11.65 -5.02
N LEU A 687 10.34 -12.47 -4.16
CA LEU A 687 11.47 -13.32 -4.50
C LEU A 687 10.98 -14.76 -4.70
N PHE A 688 11.34 -15.36 -5.82
CA PHE A 688 11.01 -16.75 -6.16
C PHE A 688 12.15 -17.39 -6.94
N SER A 689 12.06 -18.69 -7.22
CA SER A 689 13.06 -19.37 -8.02
C SER A 689 12.47 -20.24 -9.13
N VAL A 690 13.28 -20.41 -10.17
CA VAL A 690 12.99 -21.20 -11.37
C VAL A 690 14.13 -22.18 -11.57
N LYS A 691 13.81 -23.44 -11.87
CA LYS A 691 14.78 -24.46 -12.31
C LYS A 691 14.74 -24.59 -13.82
N VAL A 692 15.92 -24.72 -14.41
CA VAL A 692 16.05 -24.99 -15.84
C VAL A 692 16.13 -26.51 -16.02
N GLU A 693 15.02 -27.16 -16.31
CA GLU A 693 14.93 -28.62 -16.41
C GLU A 693 15.27 -29.14 -17.81
N LYS A 694 15.26 -28.27 -18.83
CA LYS A 694 15.56 -28.62 -20.22
C LYS A 694 16.32 -27.49 -20.92
N SER A 695 16.91 -27.81 -22.08
CA SER A 695 17.57 -26.81 -22.92
C SER A 695 16.65 -25.64 -23.27
N VAL A 696 17.20 -24.42 -23.22
CA VAL A 696 16.52 -23.16 -23.58
C VAL A 696 16.86 -22.69 -24.99
N LYS A 697 17.63 -23.48 -25.77
CA LYS A 697 18.14 -23.08 -27.09
C LYS A 697 17.02 -22.67 -28.06
N ASP A 698 15.93 -23.42 -28.09
CA ASP A 698 14.78 -23.12 -28.96
C ASP A 698 14.11 -21.77 -28.60
N ILE A 699 14.08 -21.41 -27.31
CA ILE A 699 13.58 -20.09 -26.87
C ILE A 699 14.50 -18.99 -27.40
N VAL A 700 15.82 -19.17 -27.28
CA VAL A 700 16.82 -18.19 -27.70
C VAL A 700 16.79 -17.97 -29.21
N ASP A 701 16.81 -19.06 -29.98
CA ASP A 701 16.80 -19.01 -31.45
C ASP A 701 15.55 -18.28 -31.98
N ARG A 702 14.38 -18.50 -31.35
CA ARG A 702 13.12 -17.85 -31.75
C ARG A 702 13.05 -16.40 -31.32
N ALA A 703 13.50 -16.08 -30.11
CA ALA A 703 13.49 -14.71 -29.61
C ALA A 703 14.41 -13.79 -30.45
N ASN A 704 15.57 -14.34 -30.85
CA ASN A 704 16.57 -13.71 -31.72
C ASN A 704 16.91 -12.26 -31.31
N VAL A 705 17.17 -12.05 -30.02
CA VAL A 705 17.27 -10.71 -29.45
C VAL A 705 18.56 -9.99 -29.82
N GLU A 706 19.68 -10.70 -29.96
CA GLU A 706 20.98 -10.11 -30.31
C GLU A 706 20.97 -9.50 -31.72
N GLU A 707 20.45 -10.24 -32.71
CA GLU A 707 20.34 -9.74 -34.07
C GLU A 707 19.39 -8.53 -34.11
N ARG A 708 18.23 -8.61 -33.46
CA ARG A 708 17.26 -7.51 -33.42
C ARG A 708 17.79 -6.27 -32.72
N LEU A 709 18.60 -6.42 -31.68
CA LEU A 709 19.30 -5.30 -31.04
C LEU A 709 20.25 -4.59 -32.01
N SER A 710 20.97 -5.35 -32.85
CA SER A 710 21.93 -4.80 -33.83
C SER A 710 21.25 -4.01 -34.96
N GLN A 711 19.98 -4.30 -35.24
CA GLN A 711 19.17 -3.63 -36.28
C GLN A 711 18.52 -2.33 -35.80
N ARG A 712 18.70 -1.95 -34.54
CA ARG A 712 18.12 -0.73 -33.98
C ARG A 712 18.77 0.53 -34.56
N LYS A 713 18.00 1.62 -34.57
CA LYS A 713 18.41 2.95 -35.05
C LYS A 713 18.71 3.86 -33.86
N SER A 714 19.94 4.37 -33.81
CA SER A 714 20.32 5.45 -32.89
C SER A 714 19.69 6.76 -33.36
N VAL A 715 19.11 7.52 -32.44
CA VAL A 715 18.68 8.90 -32.66
C VAL A 715 19.53 9.87 -31.83
N SER A 716 19.51 11.15 -32.16
CA SER A 716 20.17 12.18 -31.35
C SER A 716 19.39 12.46 -30.05
N ALA A 717 20.05 13.04 -29.06
CA ALA A 717 19.41 13.44 -27.81
C ALA A 717 18.38 14.56 -28.01
N GLU A 718 18.59 15.43 -28.99
CA GLU A 718 17.65 16.47 -29.43
C GLU A 718 16.38 15.84 -29.99
N GLU A 719 16.51 14.89 -30.91
CA GLU A 719 15.39 14.19 -31.54
C GLU A 719 14.60 13.40 -30.50
N TYR A 720 15.28 12.63 -29.64
CA TYR A 720 14.66 11.94 -28.51
C TYR A 720 13.84 12.89 -27.60
N THR A 721 14.43 14.02 -27.22
CA THR A 721 13.76 15.01 -26.37
C THR A 721 12.54 15.62 -27.06
N GLN A 722 12.63 15.87 -28.36
CA GLN A 722 11.51 16.36 -29.16
C GLN A 722 10.39 15.31 -29.29
N THR A 723 10.73 14.05 -29.52
CA THR A 723 9.74 12.94 -29.56
C THR A 723 9.00 12.80 -28.24
N LEU A 724 9.69 12.91 -27.09
CA LEU A 724 9.01 12.89 -25.78
C LEU A 724 8.07 14.08 -25.59
N LYS A 725 8.45 15.27 -26.07
CA LYS A 725 7.59 16.45 -26.03
C LYS A 725 6.35 16.27 -26.90
N GLU A 726 6.50 15.67 -28.07
CA GLU A 726 5.36 15.31 -28.95
C GLU A 726 4.46 14.27 -28.27
N ARG A 727 5.04 13.32 -27.54
CA ARG A 727 4.29 12.34 -26.75
C ARG A 727 3.37 12.95 -25.71
N GLU A 728 3.81 13.99 -25.01
CA GLU A 728 2.95 14.74 -24.09
C GLU A 728 1.69 15.28 -24.78
N THR A 729 1.80 15.64 -26.08
CA THR A 729 0.66 16.17 -26.85
C THR A 729 -0.30 15.09 -27.31
N PHE A 730 0.20 13.95 -27.80
CA PHE A 730 -0.67 12.92 -28.38
C PHE A 730 -1.21 11.91 -27.35
N HIS A 731 -0.58 11.79 -26.17
CA HIS A 731 -1.00 10.84 -25.13
C HIS A 731 -2.49 10.96 -24.79
N SER A 732 -2.97 12.20 -24.64
CA SER A 732 -4.36 12.52 -24.29
C SER A 732 -5.21 13.00 -25.47
N ALA A 733 -4.69 12.95 -26.69
CA ALA A 733 -5.33 13.53 -27.87
C ALA A 733 -6.61 12.78 -28.31
N THR A 734 -7.46 13.51 -29.03
CA THR A 734 -8.62 13.00 -29.78
C THR A 734 -8.46 13.41 -31.25
N ASN A 735 -9.00 12.64 -32.19
CA ASN A 735 -8.85 12.90 -33.63
C ASN A 735 -7.38 13.05 -34.07
N TYR A 736 -6.52 12.14 -33.63
CA TYR A 736 -5.09 12.18 -33.90
C TYR A 736 -4.69 11.10 -34.90
N THR A 737 -3.89 11.48 -35.90
CA THR A 737 -3.26 10.55 -36.84
C THR A 737 -1.75 10.67 -36.68
N PRO A 738 -1.05 9.60 -36.22
CA PRO A 738 0.40 9.61 -36.09
C PRO A 738 1.09 9.94 -37.42
N THR A 739 2.18 10.69 -37.35
CA THR A 739 2.94 11.19 -38.50
C THR A 739 4.30 10.54 -38.65
N SER A 740 4.85 9.89 -37.62
CA SER A 740 6.17 9.22 -37.74
C SER A 740 6.14 8.12 -38.81
N SER A 741 7.30 7.89 -39.42
CA SER A 741 7.44 6.90 -40.48
C SER A 741 7.24 5.47 -39.97
N ILE A 742 6.47 4.68 -40.72
CA ILE A 742 6.30 3.23 -40.46
C ILE A 742 7.53 2.42 -40.90
N SER A 743 8.40 2.98 -41.75
CA SER A 743 9.63 2.31 -42.20
C SER A 743 10.65 2.09 -41.09
N GLU A 744 10.47 2.77 -39.96
CA GLU A 744 11.35 2.69 -38.79
C GLU A 744 10.94 1.59 -37.82
N LEU A 745 9.88 0.85 -38.11
CA LEU A 745 9.43 -0.28 -37.30
C LEU A 745 10.16 -1.57 -37.70
N PHE A 746 10.12 -2.56 -36.82
CA PHE A 746 10.44 -3.93 -37.24
C PHE A 746 9.32 -4.49 -38.15
N PRO A 747 9.63 -5.47 -39.02
CA PRO A 747 8.59 -6.25 -39.69
C PRO A 747 7.63 -6.87 -38.67
N LYS A 748 6.37 -7.08 -39.07
CA LYS A 748 5.32 -7.66 -38.23
C LYS A 748 4.98 -6.90 -36.93
N THR A 749 5.34 -5.62 -36.86
CA THR A 749 5.00 -4.71 -35.75
C THR A 749 3.60 -4.15 -35.94
N TYR A 750 2.77 -4.23 -34.89
CA TYR A 750 1.56 -3.43 -34.81
C TYR A 750 1.92 -1.97 -34.53
N PHE A 751 1.25 -1.05 -35.21
CA PHE A 751 1.40 0.39 -34.99
C PHE A 751 0.04 1.08 -34.96
N LEU A 752 0.00 2.22 -34.27
CA LEU A 752 -1.16 3.09 -34.18
C LEU A 752 -1.43 3.74 -35.54
N GLU A 753 -2.60 3.45 -36.11
CA GLU A 753 -3.06 4.06 -37.35
C GLU A 753 -3.69 5.43 -37.06
N LYS A 754 -4.60 5.48 -36.07
CA LYS A 754 -5.36 6.68 -35.70
C LYS A 754 -6.03 6.54 -34.34
N ILE A 755 -6.36 7.69 -33.77
CA ILE A 755 -7.26 7.88 -32.62
C ILE A 755 -8.42 8.74 -33.10
N ASP A 756 -9.66 8.27 -32.98
CA ASP A 756 -10.82 9.04 -33.41
C ASP A 756 -11.34 10.03 -32.34
N GLY A 757 -12.46 10.71 -32.64
CA GLY A 757 -13.06 11.71 -31.74
C GLY A 757 -13.59 11.14 -30.43
N GLU A 758 -13.78 9.82 -30.34
CA GLU A 758 -14.22 9.11 -29.15
C GLU A 758 -13.06 8.40 -28.43
N LYS A 759 -11.80 8.74 -28.77
CA LYS A 759 -10.58 8.10 -28.25
C LYS A 759 -10.43 6.61 -28.59
N ARG A 760 -11.18 6.10 -29.58
CA ARG A 760 -11.01 4.72 -30.05
C ARG A 760 -9.74 4.66 -30.89
N ARG A 761 -8.87 3.70 -30.56
CA ARG A 761 -7.57 3.50 -31.22
C ARG A 761 -7.67 2.37 -32.24
N SER A 762 -7.14 2.60 -33.45
CA SER A 762 -7.07 1.59 -34.52
C SER A 762 -5.62 1.21 -34.79
N TYR A 763 -5.37 -0.07 -35.03
CA TYR A 763 -4.02 -0.62 -35.20
C TYR A 763 -3.91 -1.42 -36.49
N ILE A 764 -2.76 -1.29 -37.17
CA ILE A 764 -2.39 -2.06 -38.35
C ILE A 764 -1.10 -2.81 -38.03
N ARG A 765 -0.93 -4.03 -38.55
CA ARG A 765 0.32 -4.78 -38.47
C ARG A 765 1.13 -4.53 -39.74
N SER A 766 2.41 -4.16 -39.60
CA SER A 766 3.33 -4.14 -40.74
C SER A 766 3.53 -5.54 -41.29
N GLU A 767 3.88 -5.63 -42.58
CA GLU A 767 4.16 -6.90 -43.26
C GLU A 767 5.35 -7.65 -42.64
#